data_AF-A0A9E3D2Y2-F1
#
_entry.id   AF-A0A9E3D2Y2-F1
#
_cell.length_a   1.000
_cell.length_b   1.000
_cell.length_c   1.000
_cell.angle_alpha   90.00
_cell.angle_beta   90.00
_cell.angle_gamma   90.00
#
_symmetry.space_group_name_H-M   'P 1'
#
loop_
_entity.id
_entity.type
_entity.pdbx_description
1 polymer ?
#
loop_
_entity_poly.entity_id
_entity_poly.type
_entity_poly.pdbx_seq_one_letter_code
_entity_poly.pdbx_strand_id
1 'polypeptide(L)'
;MADKNLSETNWKSFAKGRTIKDVALLKALTELPKKEKAGSAAWLEALKGLEQLVESLAREHKGDRECVAQFKLMDAAITSERKSAGKLAEQETLEAEDEEGPAALTSKLIPLLKKVRKGGTCFTLVAVDSKEAAVMLARRPPTAAARGLLKDYLANGGTPKYIPGECVFEANAFTFVLQSEAAGLAKKIKAALLKQTEQRVKVRVRGENPEDIDDDGDPADAADESGEGDVPPVAPTQAATQNEAQARAAEEARKAEQLKEFKTRLGELVPRVKALAAGGWAGARETTAAVSEAAALVASDPVAALAKLDKIKLGVDAAERPASTVAASAAPAAAASTSTPTAAATAAPMNEAQKRSAALVVEDKRMASAALGEQFKGALNKLLAEDPPNVAKLKTVIDGEFKRSKELAALLATAVEQGLPITPSPAKVGFTANEDGAANEWNEAVCKAAFKKYGWFTFKAMRKSKDPADLPGLTAQKVITDAVMWKLYQYRRYYVDGLIAKLHAAHKDAGLLFKSGGSEDIESDLDITVASPRSGVDVVAMKAFNDQVKADFGRPPGRVFDTNLYARDYNAIKDNLSAPGAAGKTKDNAIAEPVGPMSQMAGIDQDVATLMKQRRFLDEASFNKMWHALRDSMPPGKDRERIQQRFEEAEDAYLLTAREKVLEIVKTVQARLGEMPADERLRFESAHAEFVRVNAAADQARGDALTKALAEVQAALPRFLDMLEEHFPDEVMETTDALYAKSMTTLRADQGRVGELEQHFLEATQGPACEKHHKGVSHADWLAQAPAGINALKARIKQAQFTNIVFANEAYVSQGAITHIVSGAQAADPVTKAEVLARIQPAELLQSANEQMADFYKDMKHLEHGVHAAAPGKDKRRANGEAFVHASKYLSRMLDAAAMLQDKYAKDEEATRTLTATKYDMCKRANVAGPRELQAKVDELLVSLRKSSTLPGDAKAEVAVFEVQSLFGVDDIGGLRELITAFGVDFNQRARSLKAFQADQDLSRETEREYFRPA
;
A
#
# COMPACT_ATOMS: atom_id res chain seq x y z
N MET A 1 -14.67 20.63 -14.63
CA MET A 1 -14.20 20.83 -16.01
C MET A 1 -14.60 19.58 -16.77
N ALA A 2 -15.73 19.63 -17.47
CA ALA A 2 -16.21 18.49 -18.25
C ALA A 2 -15.14 17.96 -19.22
N ASP A 3 -15.06 16.63 -19.34
CA ASP A 3 -14.24 15.94 -20.34
C ASP A 3 -14.41 16.57 -21.73
N LYS A 4 -13.31 16.66 -22.50
CA LYS A 4 -13.31 17.26 -23.85
C LYS A 4 -14.37 16.67 -24.78
N ASN A 5 -14.75 15.41 -24.61
CA ASN A 5 -15.77 14.71 -25.38
C ASN A 5 -17.20 15.13 -25.02
N LEU A 6 -17.40 15.78 -23.87
CA LEU A 6 -18.67 16.35 -23.40
C LEU A 6 -18.68 17.89 -23.50
N SER A 7 -18.05 18.42 -24.56
CA SER A 7 -18.06 19.86 -24.86
C SER A 7 -18.81 20.16 -26.15
N GLU A 8 -19.56 21.27 -26.14
CA GLU A 8 -20.28 21.78 -27.32
C GLU A 8 -19.31 22.03 -28.50
N THR A 9 -18.11 22.53 -28.24
CA THR A 9 -17.09 22.81 -29.26
C THR A 9 -16.60 21.54 -29.96
N ASN A 10 -16.28 20.50 -29.20
CA ASN A 10 -15.83 19.22 -29.78
C ASN A 10 -16.96 18.55 -30.56
N TRP A 11 -18.17 18.53 -29.99
CA TRP A 11 -19.33 17.98 -30.70
C TRP A 11 -19.65 18.75 -31.99
N LYS A 12 -19.61 20.10 -31.99
CA LYS A 12 -19.77 20.90 -33.23
C LYS A 12 -18.68 20.63 -34.26
N SER A 13 -17.44 20.42 -33.82
CA SER A 13 -16.33 20.04 -34.71
C SER A 13 -16.57 18.68 -35.36
N PHE A 14 -17.13 17.72 -34.61
CA PHE A 14 -17.53 16.41 -35.11
C PHE A 14 -18.77 16.46 -36.02
N ALA A 15 -19.84 17.14 -35.62
CA ALA A 15 -21.08 17.20 -36.40
C ALA A 15 -20.94 18.00 -37.72
N LYS A 16 -19.90 18.83 -37.87
CA LYS A 16 -19.68 19.66 -39.06
C LYS A 16 -19.60 18.82 -40.34
N GLY A 17 -20.59 19.00 -41.22
CA GLY A 17 -20.69 18.30 -42.51
C GLY A 17 -21.37 16.92 -42.43
N ARG A 18 -21.80 16.47 -41.25
CA ARG A 18 -22.56 15.23 -41.06
C ARG A 18 -24.05 15.56 -40.86
N THR A 19 -24.94 14.77 -41.46
CA THR A 19 -26.41 14.95 -41.32
C THR A 19 -26.93 14.27 -40.04
N ILE A 20 -26.56 14.81 -38.88
CA ILE A 20 -26.96 14.32 -37.54
C ILE A 20 -28.01 15.29 -36.96
N LYS A 21 -29.10 14.77 -36.38
CA LYS A 21 -30.13 15.58 -35.71
C LYS A 21 -29.75 15.86 -34.25
N ASP A 22 -28.78 16.73 -34.05
CA ASP A 22 -28.09 16.89 -32.76
C ASP A 22 -28.63 18.01 -31.85
N VAL A 23 -29.68 18.73 -32.23
CA VAL A 23 -30.19 19.92 -31.52
C VAL A 23 -30.43 19.67 -30.02
N ALA A 24 -30.97 18.50 -29.65
CA ALA A 24 -31.18 18.12 -28.26
C ALA A 24 -29.86 17.82 -27.52
N LEU A 25 -28.90 17.17 -28.19
CA LEU A 25 -27.57 16.86 -27.65
C LEU A 25 -26.75 18.14 -27.43
N LEU A 26 -26.73 19.05 -28.42
CA LEU A 26 -26.12 20.37 -28.29
C LEU A 26 -26.66 21.13 -27.08
N LYS A 27 -27.99 21.20 -26.92
CA LYS A 27 -28.62 21.85 -25.77
C LYS A 27 -28.20 21.22 -24.43
N ALA A 28 -28.12 19.89 -24.36
CA ALA A 28 -27.68 19.18 -23.16
C ALA A 28 -26.20 19.47 -22.84
N LEU A 29 -25.33 19.52 -23.85
CA LEU A 29 -23.91 19.87 -23.70
C LEU A 29 -23.72 21.32 -23.23
N THR A 30 -24.52 22.29 -23.71
CA THR A 30 -24.48 23.70 -23.25
C THR A 30 -24.98 23.86 -21.80
N GLU A 31 -25.93 23.02 -21.36
CA GLU A 31 -26.45 23.04 -19.98
C GLU A 31 -25.57 22.30 -18.98
N LEU A 32 -24.78 21.30 -19.42
CA LEU A 32 -23.98 20.45 -18.53
C LEU A 32 -23.06 21.24 -17.57
N PRO A 33 -22.29 22.27 -17.99
CA PRO A 33 -21.45 23.06 -17.08
C PRO A 33 -22.26 23.96 -16.12
N LYS A 34 -23.51 24.28 -16.46
CA LYS A 34 -24.42 25.01 -15.55
C LYS A 34 -24.96 24.07 -14.47
N LYS A 35 -25.19 22.81 -14.83
CA LYS A 35 -25.65 21.75 -13.93
C LYS A 35 -24.54 21.24 -13.01
N GLU A 36 -23.31 21.12 -13.50
CA GLU A 36 -22.09 20.94 -12.69
C GLU A 36 -22.00 22.01 -11.57
N LYS A 37 -22.21 23.29 -11.92
CA LYS A 37 -22.22 24.41 -10.95
C LYS A 37 -23.45 24.47 -10.04
N ALA A 38 -24.52 23.73 -10.34
CA ALA A 38 -25.77 23.73 -9.57
C ALA A 38 -25.82 22.65 -8.48
N GLY A 39 -24.75 21.85 -8.34
CA GLY A 39 -24.63 20.79 -7.33
C GLY A 39 -24.69 19.38 -7.91
N SER A 40 -24.16 18.41 -7.16
CA SER A 40 -23.97 17.02 -7.61
C SER A 40 -25.24 16.37 -8.17
N ALA A 41 -26.38 16.54 -7.52
CA ALA A 41 -27.67 15.98 -7.94
C ALA A 41 -28.15 16.55 -9.29
N ALA A 42 -28.00 17.87 -9.50
CA ALA A 42 -28.37 18.53 -10.75
C ALA A 42 -27.45 18.07 -11.91
N TRP A 43 -26.18 17.81 -11.61
CA TRP A 43 -25.20 17.30 -12.55
C TRP A 43 -25.45 15.84 -12.93
N LEU A 44 -25.76 14.96 -11.96
CA LEU A 44 -26.10 13.56 -12.20
C LEU A 44 -27.33 13.39 -13.11
N GLU A 45 -28.40 14.17 -12.89
CA GLU A 45 -29.58 14.12 -13.76
C GLU A 45 -29.28 14.66 -15.17
N ALA A 46 -28.40 15.67 -15.30
CA ALA A 46 -27.95 16.17 -16.60
C ALA A 46 -27.13 15.12 -17.38
N LEU A 47 -26.23 14.39 -16.71
CA LEU A 47 -25.45 13.32 -17.31
C LEU A 47 -26.32 12.14 -17.77
N LYS A 48 -27.31 11.75 -16.97
CA LYS A 48 -28.31 10.72 -17.32
C LYS A 48 -29.16 11.14 -18.52
N GLY A 49 -29.55 12.41 -18.62
CA GLY A 49 -30.22 12.95 -19.81
C GLY A 49 -29.31 12.93 -21.05
N LEU A 50 -28.02 13.19 -20.88
CA LEU A 50 -27.02 13.13 -21.95
C LEU A 50 -26.79 11.69 -22.46
N GLU A 51 -26.76 10.72 -21.55
CA GLU A 51 -26.66 9.28 -21.83
C GLU A 51 -27.79 8.78 -22.74
N GLN A 52 -29.04 9.14 -22.40
CA GLN A 52 -30.22 8.79 -23.20
C GLN A 52 -30.18 9.40 -24.62
N LEU A 53 -29.65 10.62 -24.76
CA LEU A 53 -29.49 11.29 -26.05
C LEU A 53 -28.38 10.64 -26.90
N VAL A 54 -27.25 10.30 -26.29
CA VAL A 54 -26.13 9.59 -26.93
C VAL A 54 -26.57 8.19 -27.37
N GLU A 55 -27.30 7.45 -26.54
CA GLU A 55 -27.82 6.12 -26.89
C GLU A 55 -28.83 6.19 -28.04
N SER A 56 -29.74 7.16 -28.02
CA SER A 56 -30.72 7.38 -29.10
C SER A 56 -30.04 7.66 -30.44
N LEU A 57 -29.05 8.57 -30.45
CA LEU A 57 -28.29 8.90 -31.65
C LEU A 57 -27.41 7.75 -32.14
N ALA A 58 -26.83 6.95 -31.23
CA ALA A 58 -26.09 5.74 -31.59
C ALA A 58 -26.99 4.69 -32.26
N ARG A 59 -28.29 4.62 -31.89
CA ARG A 59 -29.28 3.76 -32.54
C ARG A 59 -29.71 4.30 -33.92
N GLU A 60 -29.92 5.61 -34.07
CA GLU A 60 -30.26 6.26 -35.36
C GLU A 60 -29.09 6.13 -36.36
N HIS A 61 -27.85 6.33 -35.91
CA HIS A 61 -26.65 6.34 -36.75
C HIS A 61 -25.82 5.03 -36.69
N LYS A 62 -26.42 3.90 -36.32
CA LYS A 62 -25.74 2.59 -36.18
C LYS A 62 -24.98 2.08 -37.42
N GLY A 63 -25.28 2.62 -38.61
CA GLY A 63 -24.60 2.31 -39.87
C GLY A 63 -23.34 3.14 -40.14
N ASP A 64 -23.15 4.25 -39.41
CA ASP A 64 -22.01 5.15 -39.53
C ASP A 64 -20.97 4.80 -38.46
N ARG A 65 -19.83 4.25 -38.88
CA ARG A 65 -18.76 3.81 -37.98
C ARG A 65 -18.10 4.97 -37.23
N GLU A 66 -18.04 6.16 -37.81
CA GLU A 66 -17.42 7.33 -37.18
C GLU A 66 -18.35 7.90 -36.11
N CYS A 67 -19.65 7.98 -36.40
CA CYS A 67 -20.67 8.33 -35.40
C CYS A 67 -20.68 7.33 -34.23
N VAL A 68 -20.69 6.02 -34.51
CA VAL A 68 -20.63 4.97 -33.47
C VAL A 68 -19.35 5.05 -32.64
N ALA A 69 -18.20 5.39 -33.24
CA ALA A 69 -16.96 5.60 -32.50
C ALA A 69 -17.06 6.84 -31.58
N GLN A 70 -17.59 7.97 -32.07
CA GLN A 70 -17.75 9.18 -31.28
C GLN A 70 -18.72 8.97 -30.11
N PHE A 71 -19.87 8.30 -30.33
CA PHE A 71 -20.81 8.03 -29.24
C PHE A 71 -20.21 7.14 -28.15
N LYS A 72 -19.34 6.18 -28.48
CA LYS A 72 -18.59 5.41 -27.47
C LYS A 72 -17.62 6.26 -26.66
N LEU A 73 -16.98 7.27 -27.27
CA LEU A 73 -16.13 8.21 -26.54
C LEU A 73 -16.95 9.11 -25.59
N MET A 74 -18.15 9.53 -26.01
CA MET A 74 -19.07 10.29 -25.17
C MET A 74 -19.62 9.43 -24.01
N ASP A 75 -20.01 8.19 -24.27
CA ASP A 75 -20.51 7.25 -23.26
C ASP A 75 -19.47 6.92 -22.18
N ALA A 76 -18.20 6.70 -22.59
CA ALA A 76 -17.08 6.55 -21.67
C ALA A 76 -16.84 7.80 -20.80
N ALA A 77 -16.95 8.99 -21.41
CA ALA A 77 -16.83 10.26 -20.69
C ALA A 77 -18.01 10.49 -19.72
N ILE A 78 -19.24 10.19 -20.12
CA ILE A 78 -20.43 10.25 -19.25
C ILE A 78 -20.27 9.33 -18.05
N THR A 79 -19.80 8.10 -18.27
CA THR A 79 -19.51 7.13 -17.19
C THR A 79 -18.46 7.68 -16.22
N SER A 80 -17.41 8.31 -16.73
CA SER A 80 -16.37 8.95 -15.92
C SER A 80 -16.92 10.11 -15.08
N GLU A 81 -17.66 11.05 -15.68
CA GLU A 81 -18.25 12.18 -14.97
C GLU A 81 -19.33 11.75 -13.97
N ARG A 82 -20.14 10.72 -14.28
CA ARG A 82 -21.13 10.17 -13.33
C ARG A 82 -20.45 9.63 -12.08
N LYS A 83 -19.26 9.04 -12.20
CA LYS A 83 -18.45 8.57 -11.05
C LYS A 83 -17.91 9.76 -10.23
N SER A 84 -17.46 10.82 -10.89
CA SER A 84 -17.02 12.06 -10.22
C SER A 84 -18.17 12.77 -9.48
N ALA A 85 -19.31 12.95 -10.15
CA ALA A 85 -20.50 13.57 -9.59
C ALA A 85 -21.12 12.71 -8.46
N GLY A 86 -21.08 11.38 -8.58
CA GLY A 86 -21.51 10.46 -7.53
C GLY A 86 -20.67 10.56 -6.26
N LYS A 87 -19.34 10.65 -6.38
CA LYS A 87 -18.45 10.90 -5.23
C LYS A 87 -18.70 12.25 -4.57
N LEU A 88 -18.96 13.29 -5.37
CA LEU A 88 -19.33 14.61 -4.83
C LEU A 88 -20.68 14.58 -4.13
N ALA A 89 -21.67 13.82 -4.63
CA ALA A 89 -22.94 13.62 -3.93
C ALA A 89 -22.76 12.88 -2.60
N GLU A 90 -21.95 11.81 -2.59
CA GLU A 90 -21.62 11.06 -1.38
C GLU A 90 -20.90 11.95 -0.35
N GLN A 91 -19.93 12.76 -0.79
CA GLN A 91 -19.27 13.74 0.07
C GLN A 91 -20.20 14.86 0.56
N GLU A 92 -21.05 15.42 -0.30
CA GLU A 92 -22.06 16.44 0.08
C GLU A 92 -23.08 15.89 1.09
N THR A 93 -23.40 14.59 1.00
CA THR A 93 -24.32 13.91 1.95
C THR A 93 -23.62 13.62 3.27
N LEU A 94 -22.40 13.08 3.23
CA LEU A 94 -21.58 12.83 4.43
C LEU A 94 -21.31 14.13 5.19
N GLU A 95 -20.87 15.19 4.50
CA GLU A 95 -20.62 16.50 5.14
C GLU A 95 -21.90 17.12 5.74
N ALA A 96 -23.08 16.85 5.18
CA ALA A 96 -24.36 17.32 5.72
C ALA A 96 -24.79 16.55 6.98
N GLU A 97 -24.71 15.21 6.98
CA GLU A 97 -25.00 14.40 8.17
C GLU A 97 -23.94 14.61 9.27
N ASP A 98 -22.70 14.89 8.90
CA ASP A 98 -21.60 15.15 9.83
C ASP A 98 -21.67 16.53 10.53
N GLU A 99 -22.28 17.56 9.91
CA GLU A 99 -22.41 18.89 10.51
C GLU A 99 -23.54 19.01 11.56
N GLU A 100 -24.47 18.04 11.65
CA GLU A 100 -25.66 18.12 12.54
C GLU A 100 -25.72 17.08 13.69
N GLY A 101 -24.72 16.20 13.82
CA GLY A 101 -24.64 15.22 14.93
C GLY A 101 -24.01 15.76 16.23
N PRO A 102 -24.11 15.05 17.39
CA PRO A 102 -23.59 15.52 18.69
C PRO A 102 -22.11 15.94 18.71
N ALA A 103 -21.28 15.35 17.84
CA ALA A 103 -19.88 15.74 17.66
C ALA A 103 -19.68 17.19 17.16
N ALA A 104 -20.70 17.80 16.53
CA ALA A 104 -20.70 19.20 16.11
C ALA A 104 -20.55 20.17 17.29
N LEU A 105 -21.04 19.78 18.48
CA LEU A 105 -20.93 20.56 19.71
C LEU A 105 -19.67 20.27 20.51
N THR A 106 -18.80 19.35 20.07
CA THR A 106 -17.57 18.98 20.79
C THR A 106 -16.36 18.87 19.87
N SER A 107 -16.01 17.66 19.42
CA SER A 107 -14.77 17.37 18.70
C SER A 107 -14.66 18.08 17.34
N LYS A 108 -15.78 18.36 16.67
CA LYS A 108 -15.82 19.09 15.38
C LYS A 108 -15.80 20.62 15.54
N LEU A 109 -16.06 21.13 16.75
CA LEU A 109 -15.95 22.57 17.04
C LEU A 109 -14.48 23.03 17.01
N ILE A 110 -13.54 22.16 17.39
CA ILE A 110 -12.10 22.44 17.44
C ILE A 110 -11.50 22.77 16.04
N PRO A 111 -11.72 22.00 14.96
CA PRO A 111 -11.31 22.39 13.61
C PRO A 111 -11.88 23.72 13.14
N LEU A 112 -13.12 24.07 13.53
CA LEU A 112 -13.76 25.33 13.14
C LEU A 112 -13.15 26.52 13.89
N LEU A 113 -12.83 26.38 15.19
CA LEU A 113 -12.04 27.35 15.93
C LEU A 113 -10.64 27.53 15.30
N LYS A 114 -9.98 26.43 14.87
CA LYS A 114 -8.70 26.51 14.14
C LYS A 114 -8.82 27.22 12.79
N LYS A 115 -9.95 27.09 12.07
CA LYS A 115 -10.25 27.85 10.85
C LYS A 115 -10.43 29.34 11.16
N VAL A 116 -11.20 29.66 12.21
CA VAL A 116 -11.47 31.05 12.60
C VAL A 116 -10.18 31.76 13.02
N ARG A 117 -9.34 31.12 13.84
CA ARG A 117 -8.01 31.63 14.24
C ARG A 117 -7.04 31.86 13.07
N LYS A 118 -7.27 31.24 11.90
CA LYS A 118 -6.52 31.46 10.65
C LYS A 118 -7.13 32.56 9.76
N GLY A 119 -8.07 33.35 10.28
CA GLY A 119 -8.72 34.45 9.55
C GLY A 119 -9.94 34.03 8.71
N GLY A 120 -10.48 32.83 8.91
CA GLY A 120 -11.76 32.44 8.28
C GLY A 120 -12.97 32.88 9.11
N THR A 121 -14.12 33.09 8.46
CA THR A 121 -15.40 33.26 9.15
C THR A 121 -16.14 31.93 9.27
N CYS A 122 -16.90 31.76 10.36
CA CYS A 122 -17.91 30.71 10.54
C CYS A 122 -19.22 31.33 11.02
N PHE A 123 -20.36 30.73 10.66
CA PHE A 123 -21.63 31.08 11.29
C PHE A 123 -21.67 30.49 12.71
N THR A 124 -22.34 31.17 13.63
CA THR A 124 -22.54 30.69 15.01
C THR A 124 -24.02 30.67 15.37
N LEU A 125 -24.39 29.70 16.21
CA LEU A 125 -25.65 29.69 16.93
C LEU A 125 -25.37 29.46 18.41
N VAL A 126 -25.71 30.43 19.24
CA VAL A 126 -25.54 30.37 20.69
C VAL A 126 -26.91 30.09 21.33
N ALA A 127 -27.02 29.00 22.07
CA ALA A 127 -28.17 28.73 22.92
C ALA A 127 -27.84 29.14 24.36
N VAL A 128 -28.68 29.96 24.97
CA VAL A 128 -28.49 30.48 26.33
C VAL A 128 -29.67 30.09 27.21
N ASP A 129 -29.38 29.44 28.33
CA ASP A 129 -30.30 29.22 29.44
C ASP A 129 -29.94 30.18 30.61
N SER A 130 -30.81 30.20 31.61
CA SER A 130 -30.66 30.91 32.87
C SER A 130 -29.28 30.73 33.52
N LYS A 131 -28.71 29.51 33.48
CA LYS A 131 -27.43 29.16 34.13
C LYS A 131 -26.27 28.86 33.18
N GLU A 132 -26.52 28.31 31.99
CA GLU A 132 -25.48 27.85 31.07
C GLU A 132 -25.69 28.36 29.64
N ALA A 133 -24.69 28.15 28.77
CA ALA A 133 -24.80 28.36 27.34
C ALA A 133 -24.15 27.21 26.57
N ALA A 134 -24.53 27.04 25.31
CA ALA A 134 -23.94 26.10 24.36
C ALA A 134 -23.75 26.80 23.01
N VAL A 135 -22.64 26.51 22.33
CA VAL A 135 -22.18 27.21 21.13
C VAL A 135 -21.98 26.22 19.99
N MET A 136 -22.59 26.47 18.85
CA MET A 136 -22.33 25.74 17.62
C MET A 136 -21.68 26.67 16.60
N LEU A 137 -20.58 26.22 15.98
CA LEU A 137 -20.04 26.84 14.76
C LEU A 137 -20.38 25.97 13.56
N ALA A 138 -20.66 26.59 12.42
CA ALA A 138 -20.94 25.91 11.17
C ALA A 138 -20.34 26.67 9.97
N ARG A 139 -20.09 25.95 8.87
CA ARG A 139 -19.63 26.56 7.60
C ARG A 139 -20.76 27.23 6.82
N ARG A 140 -22.00 26.84 7.11
CA ARG A 140 -23.26 27.35 6.54
C ARG A 140 -24.15 27.89 7.67
N PRO A 141 -25.17 28.72 7.40
CA PRO A 141 -26.12 29.16 8.41
C PRO A 141 -26.80 27.97 9.13
N PRO A 142 -26.78 27.90 10.47
CA PRO A 142 -27.35 26.79 11.23
C PRO A 142 -28.86 26.59 10.98
N THR A 143 -29.26 25.34 10.79
CA THR A 143 -30.63 24.93 10.44
C THR A 143 -31.56 24.89 11.67
N ALA A 144 -32.83 24.51 11.46
CA ALA A 144 -33.75 24.25 12.56
C ALA A 144 -33.31 23.04 13.43
N ALA A 145 -32.58 22.07 12.86
CA ALA A 145 -32.10 20.88 13.59
C ALA A 145 -31.02 21.24 14.62
N ALA A 146 -30.13 22.19 14.30
CA ALA A 146 -29.13 22.74 15.21
C ALA A 146 -29.71 23.27 16.54
N ARG A 147 -30.95 23.79 16.52
CA ARG A 147 -31.66 24.22 17.74
C ARG A 147 -32.02 23.04 18.64
N GLY A 148 -32.45 21.92 18.06
CA GLY A 148 -32.71 20.68 18.80
C GLY A 148 -31.45 20.18 19.49
N LEU A 149 -30.34 20.06 18.74
CA LEU A 149 -29.06 19.60 19.25
C LEU A 149 -28.54 20.44 20.42
N LEU A 150 -28.61 21.78 20.31
CA LEU A 150 -28.23 22.70 21.38
C LEU A 150 -29.15 22.62 22.61
N LYS A 151 -30.45 22.33 22.42
CA LYS A 151 -31.39 22.12 23.51
C LYS A 151 -31.07 20.85 24.29
N ASP A 152 -30.83 19.76 23.57
CA ASP A 152 -30.56 18.44 24.16
C ASP A 152 -29.24 18.45 24.94
N TYR A 153 -28.23 19.17 24.44
CA TYR A 153 -26.94 19.36 25.13
C TYR A 153 -27.06 20.16 26.44
N LEU A 154 -28.00 21.10 26.54
CA LEU A 154 -28.18 21.93 27.75
C LEU A 154 -28.89 21.23 28.91
N ALA A 155 -29.47 20.03 28.69
CA ALA A 155 -29.97 19.04 29.67
C ALA A 155 -30.95 19.47 30.79
N ASN A 156 -31.18 20.77 31.02
CA ASN A 156 -31.83 21.30 32.23
C ASN A 156 -33.35 21.55 32.09
N GLY A 157 -33.98 21.06 31.02
CA GLY A 157 -35.44 21.15 30.82
C GLY A 157 -36.02 22.55 30.53
N GLY A 158 -35.19 23.60 30.57
CA GLY A 158 -35.59 24.96 30.19
C GLY A 158 -35.81 25.14 28.69
N THR A 159 -36.38 26.30 28.32
CA THR A 159 -36.51 26.74 26.92
C THR A 159 -35.39 27.76 26.63
N PRO A 160 -34.25 27.35 26.04
CA PRO A 160 -33.13 28.26 25.82
C PRO A 160 -33.45 29.31 24.75
N LYS A 161 -32.87 30.51 24.92
CA LYS A 161 -32.88 31.57 23.91
C LYS A 161 -31.79 31.27 22.87
N TYR A 162 -32.15 31.22 21.59
CA TYR A 162 -31.20 31.04 20.49
C TYR A 162 -30.82 32.40 19.90
N ILE A 163 -29.52 32.64 19.76
CA ILE A 163 -28.95 33.88 19.23
C ILE A 163 -28.04 33.49 18.05
N PRO A 164 -28.44 33.76 16.80
CA PRO A 164 -27.60 33.54 15.63
C PRO A 164 -26.57 34.67 15.48
N GLY A 165 -25.51 34.41 14.73
CA GLY A 165 -24.50 35.40 14.39
C GLY A 165 -23.33 34.83 13.59
N GLU A 166 -22.18 35.51 13.67
CA GLU A 166 -20.91 35.06 13.07
C GLU A 166 -19.78 34.98 14.12
N CYS A 167 -18.77 34.16 13.85
CA CYS A 167 -17.55 34.04 14.64
C CYS A 167 -16.33 34.34 13.77
N VAL A 168 -15.52 35.31 14.22
CA VAL A 168 -14.29 35.80 13.58
C VAL A 168 -13.16 35.86 14.61
N PHE A 169 -11.90 35.99 14.15
CA PHE A 169 -10.75 36.19 15.05
C PHE A 169 -10.19 37.61 14.88
N GLU A 170 -10.45 38.46 15.87
CA GLU A 170 -10.02 39.87 15.90
C GLU A 170 -9.57 40.24 17.32
N ALA A 171 -8.69 41.23 17.47
CA ALA A 171 -8.09 41.62 18.76
C ALA A 171 -7.46 40.45 19.57
N ASN A 172 -6.94 39.42 18.90
CA ASN A 172 -6.39 38.19 19.50
C ASN A 172 -7.41 37.37 20.32
N ALA A 173 -8.70 37.53 20.04
CA ALA A 173 -9.81 36.79 20.65
C ALA A 173 -10.76 36.22 19.58
N PHE A 174 -11.49 35.16 19.94
CA PHE A 174 -12.65 34.72 19.16
C PHE A 174 -13.81 35.68 19.43
N THR A 175 -14.12 36.51 18.43
CA THR A 175 -15.21 37.49 18.53
C THR A 175 -16.49 36.92 17.92
N PHE A 176 -17.54 36.87 18.74
CA PHE A 176 -18.87 36.47 18.35
C PHE A 176 -19.69 37.73 18.06
N VAL A 177 -20.06 37.93 16.79
CA VAL A 177 -20.89 39.04 16.34
C VAL A 177 -22.34 38.57 16.35
N LEU A 178 -23.14 39.05 17.30
CA LEU A 178 -24.47 38.51 17.62
C LEU A 178 -25.58 39.55 17.40
N GLN A 179 -26.79 39.08 17.08
CA GLN A 179 -27.97 39.94 16.84
C GLN A 179 -28.66 40.49 18.11
N SER A 180 -27.98 40.47 19.26
CA SER A 180 -28.50 41.02 20.52
C SER A 180 -27.40 41.64 21.36
N GLU A 181 -27.78 42.57 22.23
CA GLU A 181 -26.91 43.27 23.19
C GLU A 181 -25.89 42.31 23.85
N ALA A 182 -24.63 42.72 23.87
CA ALA A 182 -23.50 41.82 24.16
C ALA A 182 -23.34 41.47 25.66
N ALA A 183 -23.87 42.30 26.56
CA ALA A 183 -23.54 42.30 27.99
C ALA A 183 -23.66 40.93 28.69
N GLY A 184 -22.53 40.44 29.23
CA GLY A 184 -22.43 39.19 29.99
C GLY A 184 -22.46 37.90 29.15
N LEU A 185 -22.44 37.98 27.82
CA LEU A 185 -22.40 36.80 26.95
C LEU A 185 -20.98 36.25 26.77
N ALA A 186 -19.93 37.07 26.81
CA ALA A 186 -18.54 36.63 26.62
C ALA A 186 -18.14 35.58 27.66
N LYS A 187 -18.44 35.86 28.94
CA LYS A 187 -18.19 34.92 30.04
C LYS A 187 -18.98 33.61 29.91
N LYS A 188 -20.22 33.66 29.41
CA LYS A 188 -21.05 32.46 29.16
C LYS A 188 -20.53 31.64 27.97
N ILE A 189 -20.13 32.29 26.88
CA ILE A 189 -19.57 31.63 25.68
C ILE A 189 -18.19 31.04 25.98
N LYS A 190 -17.34 31.73 26.76
CA LYS A 190 -16.05 31.19 27.25
C LYS A 190 -16.24 29.91 28.07
N ALA A 191 -17.19 29.92 29.00
CA ALA A 191 -17.53 28.73 29.80
C ALA A 191 -18.11 27.59 28.92
N ALA A 192 -18.96 27.91 27.95
CA ALA A 192 -19.52 26.96 27.00
C ALA A 192 -18.42 26.30 26.15
N LEU A 193 -17.55 27.08 25.51
CA LEU A 193 -16.45 26.57 24.69
C LEU A 193 -15.47 25.72 25.50
N LEU A 194 -15.18 26.09 26.75
CA LEU A 194 -14.36 25.28 27.65
C LEU A 194 -15.05 23.94 27.97
N LYS A 195 -16.35 23.94 28.30
CA LYS A 195 -17.15 22.72 28.56
C LYS A 195 -17.30 21.83 27.32
N GLN A 196 -17.33 22.42 26.13
CA GLN A 196 -17.55 21.74 24.86
C GLN A 196 -16.27 21.19 24.21
N THR A 197 -15.15 21.89 24.35
CA THR A 197 -13.91 21.60 23.61
C THR A 197 -12.69 21.32 24.49
N GLU A 198 -12.82 21.50 25.80
CA GLU A 198 -11.74 21.43 26.79
C GLU A 198 -10.61 22.47 26.54
N GLN A 199 -10.80 23.41 25.61
CA GLN A 199 -9.83 24.45 25.28
C GLN A 199 -10.18 25.77 25.95
N ARG A 200 -9.19 26.34 26.65
CA ARG A 200 -9.24 27.74 27.10
C ARG A 200 -8.99 28.65 25.90
N VAL A 201 -9.97 29.47 25.56
CA VAL A 201 -9.90 30.45 24.47
C VAL A 201 -10.35 31.82 24.98
N LYS A 202 -9.71 32.89 24.49
CA LYS A 202 -10.16 34.27 24.75
C LYS A 202 -11.41 34.54 23.92
N VAL A 203 -12.46 35.05 24.56
CA VAL A 203 -13.77 35.27 23.93
C VAL A 203 -14.18 36.71 24.09
N ARG A 204 -14.57 37.31 22.98
CA ARG A 204 -15.18 38.64 22.92
C ARG A 204 -16.55 38.51 22.29
N VAL A 205 -17.51 39.33 22.70
CA VAL A 205 -18.83 39.41 22.07
C VAL A 205 -19.07 40.85 21.66
N ARG A 206 -19.67 41.06 20.48
CA ARG A 206 -20.19 42.37 20.10
C ARG A 206 -21.51 42.28 19.36
N GLY A 207 -22.31 43.33 19.51
CA GLY A 207 -23.54 43.48 18.73
C GLY A 207 -23.28 43.79 17.25
N GLU A 208 -24.35 44.02 16.50
CA GLU A 208 -24.27 44.58 15.13
C GLU A 208 -23.66 46.01 15.14
N ASN A 209 -23.83 46.75 16.23
CA ASN A 209 -23.12 48.01 16.46
C ASN A 209 -21.68 47.73 16.96
N PRO A 210 -20.62 48.18 16.26
CA PRO A 210 -19.22 47.95 16.65
C PRO A 210 -18.82 48.49 18.04
N GLU A 211 -19.60 49.41 18.62
CA GLU A 211 -19.33 50.01 19.93
C GLU A 211 -19.90 49.20 21.12
N ASP A 212 -20.84 48.28 20.90
CA ASP A 212 -21.37 47.38 21.94
C ASP A 212 -20.47 46.15 22.09
N ILE A 213 -19.50 46.22 23.01
CA ILE A 213 -18.46 45.20 23.22
C ILE A 213 -18.51 44.68 24.66
N ASP A 214 -18.74 43.37 24.79
CA ASP A 214 -18.57 42.61 26.03
C ASP A 214 -17.27 41.79 25.91
N ASP A 215 -16.31 42.08 26.80
CA ASP A 215 -15.05 41.35 26.90
C ASP A 215 -15.08 40.46 28.16
N ASP A 216 -14.38 39.32 28.13
CA ASP A 216 -14.48 38.32 29.19
C ASP A 216 -13.78 38.72 30.51
N GLY A 217 -13.08 39.86 30.49
CA GLY A 217 -12.56 40.56 31.67
C GLY A 217 -11.20 40.07 32.18
N ASP A 218 -10.56 39.10 31.51
CA ASP A 218 -9.18 38.73 31.84
C ASP A 218 -8.21 39.83 31.39
N PRO A 219 -7.45 40.47 32.31
CA PRO A 219 -6.34 41.33 31.91
C PRO A 219 -5.32 40.52 31.11
N ALA A 220 -4.60 41.19 30.22
CA ALA A 220 -3.59 40.52 29.41
C ALA A 220 -2.39 40.09 30.27
N ASP A 221 -2.24 38.77 30.50
CA ASP A 221 -1.01 38.19 31.02
C ASP A 221 0.18 38.59 30.12
N ALA A 222 0.97 39.52 30.63
CA ALA A 222 2.29 39.87 30.14
C ALA A 222 3.31 39.37 31.16
N ALA A 223 4.24 38.53 30.70
CA ALA A 223 5.54 38.14 31.30
C ALA A 223 5.62 37.87 32.82
N ASP A 224 6.10 36.67 33.16
CA ASP A 224 6.46 36.23 34.52
C ASP A 224 7.33 37.24 35.31
N GLU A 225 6.96 37.48 36.57
CA GLU A 225 7.96 37.70 37.65
C GLU A 225 7.39 37.35 39.06
N SER A 226 7.75 36.16 39.57
CA SER A 226 7.82 35.76 41.00
C SER A 226 6.56 35.70 41.91
N GLY A 227 6.53 34.73 42.85
CA GLY A 227 5.84 34.88 44.15
C GLY A 227 4.94 33.74 44.64
N GLU A 228 5.36 33.10 45.74
CA GLU A 228 4.73 32.00 46.51
C GLU A 228 3.26 32.17 46.95
N GLY A 229 2.56 31.05 47.27
CA GLY A 229 1.69 31.01 48.48
C GLY A 229 0.33 30.28 48.49
N ASP A 230 0.34 29.03 48.98
CA ASP A 230 -0.64 28.40 49.91
C ASP A 230 -1.99 27.75 49.47
N VAL A 231 -2.43 26.72 50.25
CA VAL A 231 -3.43 25.66 49.92
C VAL A 231 -4.06 25.06 51.21
N PRO A 232 -5.42 25.08 51.44
CA PRO A 232 -6.31 23.92 51.10
C PRO A 232 -7.82 24.35 50.90
N PRO A 233 -8.90 23.51 50.92
CA PRO A 233 -9.02 22.03 51.08
C PRO A 233 -9.93 21.27 50.07
N VAL A 234 -10.06 19.96 50.32
CA VAL A 234 -10.54 18.86 49.44
C VAL A 234 -12.01 18.44 49.67
N ALA A 235 -12.69 17.92 48.63
CA ALA A 235 -13.90 17.07 48.71
C ALA A 235 -13.96 16.05 47.51
N PRO A 236 -14.73 14.94 47.55
CA PRO A 236 -14.18 13.64 47.13
C PRO A 236 -14.70 12.97 45.83
N THR A 237 -13.81 12.15 45.25
CA THR A 237 -13.98 10.83 44.59
C THR A 237 -15.21 10.54 43.72
N GLN A 238 -15.03 10.48 42.38
CA GLN A 238 -16.02 10.01 41.39
C GLN A 238 -15.62 8.71 40.64
N ALA A 239 -14.91 7.78 41.29
CA ALA A 239 -14.42 6.57 40.62
C ALA A 239 -15.52 5.53 40.25
N ALA A 240 -16.75 5.66 40.77
CA ALA A 240 -17.84 4.73 40.49
C ALA A 240 -18.61 5.06 39.20
N THR A 241 -18.75 6.35 38.84
CA THR A 241 -19.58 6.80 37.72
C THR A 241 -18.97 6.52 36.34
N GLN A 242 -17.64 6.37 36.24
CA GLN A 242 -16.97 6.08 34.96
C GLN A 242 -17.29 4.67 34.42
N ASN A 243 -17.39 3.66 35.29
CA ASN A 243 -17.77 2.30 34.87
C ASN A 243 -19.22 2.22 34.39
N GLU A 244 -20.15 2.97 35.02
CA GLU A 244 -21.52 3.07 34.51
C GLU A 244 -21.60 3.81 33.17
N ALA A 245 -20.83 4.89 32.99
CA ALA A 245 -20.80 5.63 31.74
C ALA A 245 -20.28 4.78 30.57
N GLN A 246 -19.19 4.01 30.79
CA GLN A 246 -18.65 3.10 29.78
C GLN A 246 -19.61 1.93 29.46
N ALA A 247 -20.28 1.38 30.48
CA ALA A 247 -21.28 0.33 30.27
C ALA A 247 -22.49 0.84 29.45
N ARG A 248 -23.00 2.05 29.75
CA ARG A 248 -24.09 2.68 29.00
C ARG A 248 -23.69 2.99 27.56
N ALA A 249 -22.50 3.55 27.33
CA ALA A 249 -21.99 3.82 25.98
C ALA A 249 -21.83 2.54 25.14
N ALA A 250 -21.36 1.44 25.75
CA ALA A 250 -21.27 0.15 25.08
C ALA A 250 -22.66 -0.46 24.77
N GLU A 251 -23.64 -0.28 25.67
CA GLU A 251 -25.02 -0.72 25.46
C GLU A 251 -25.72 0.08 24.34
N GLU A 252 -25.52 1.41 24.31
CA GLU A 252 -26.04 2.30 23.26
C GLU A 252 -25.43 1.99 21.89
N ALA A 253 -24.11 1.80 21.82
CA ALA A 253 -23.44 1.38 20.58
C ALA A 253 -23.97 0.02 20.09
N ARG A 254 -24.22 -0.94 20.99
CA ARG A 254 -24.83 -2.23 20.64
C ARG A 254 -26.25 -2.08 20.12
N LYS A 255 -27.08 -1.23 20.75
CA LYS A 255 -28.46 -0.93 20.29
C LYS A 255 -28.45 -0.24 18.92
N ALA A 256 -27.51 0.67 18.67
CA ALA A 256 -27.38 1.37 17.39
C ALA A 256 -27.04 0.40 16.24
N GLU A 257 -26.08 -0.51 16.42
CA GLU A 257 -25.73 -1.50 15.39
C GLU A 257 -26.88 -2.51 15.18
N GLN A 258 -27.56 -2.95 16.25
CA GLN A 258 -28.75 -3.81 16.14
C GLN A 258 -29.91 -3.13 15.40
N LEU A 259 -30.12 -1.83 15.60
CA LEU A 259 -31.14 -1.05 14.88
C LEU A 259 -30.78 -0.88 13.39
N LYS A 260 -29.49 -0.69 13.06
CA LYS A 260 -28.99 -0.62 11.69
C LYS A 260 -29.12 -1.97 10.96
N GLU A 261 -28.78 -3.07 11.63
CA GLU A 261 -29.00 -4.41 11.12
C GLU A 261 -30.50 -4.69 10.89
N PHE A 262 -31.35 -4.31 11.85
CA PHE A 262 -32.80 -4.45 11.73
C PHE A 262 -33.36 -3.69 10.52
N LYS A 263 -32.97 -2.42 10.34
CA LYS A 263 -33.39 -1.61 9.18
C LYS A 263 -32.96 -2.25 7.86
N THR A 264 -31.76 -2.81 7.80
CA THR A 264 -31.22 -3.50 6.62
C THR A 264 -32.06 -4.74 6.28
N ARG A 265 -32.24 -5.66 7.25
CA ARG A 265 -33.05 -6.88 7.06
C ARG A 265 -34.52 -6.57 6.75
N LEU A 266 -35.08 -5.52 7.34
CA LEU A 266 -36.45 -5.05 7.04
C LEU A 266 -36.57 -4.53 5.61
N GLY A 267 -35.57 -3.77 5.12
CA GLY A 267 -35.50 -3.28 3.75
C GLY A 267 -35.45 -4.39 2.70
N GLU A 268 -34.77 -5.50 2.99
CA GLU A 268 -34.77 -6.71 2.15
C GLU A 268 -36.11 -7.46 2.18
N LEU A 269 -36.74 -7.59 3.35
CA LEU A 269 -37.92 -8.44 3.54
C LEU A 269 -39.23 -7.80 3.08
N VAL A 270 -39.42 -6.50 3.30
CA VAL A 270 -40.69 -5.82 2.98
C VAL A 270 -41.08 -5.90 1.48
N PRO A 271 -40.17 -5.73 0.50
CA PRO A 271 -40.49 -5.91 -0.91
C PRO A 271 -40.92 -7.35 -1.24
N ARG A 272 -40.27 -8.36 -0.64
CA ARG A 272 -40.54 -9.79 -0.86
C ARG A 272 -41.91 -10.20 -0.31
N VAL A 273 -42.22 -9.79 0.92
CA VAL A 273 -43.55 -10.01 1.52
C VAL A 273 -44.66 -9.34 0.69
N LYS A 274 -44.42 -8.13 0.17
CA LYS A 274 -45.37 -7.45 -0.74
C LYS A 274 -45.55 -8.20 -2.08
N ALA A 275 -44.48 -8.76 -2.65
CA ALA A 275 -44.56 -9.54 -3.88
C ALA A 275 -45.36 -10.85 -3.67
N LEU A 276 -45.10 -11.58 -2.58
CA LEU A 276 -45.87 -12.78 -2.21
C LEU A 276 -47.34 -12.47 -1.93
N ALA A 277 -47.63 -11.32 -1.29
CA ALA A 277 -48.99 -10.86 -1.06
C ALA A 277 -49.74 -10.58 -2.37
N ALA A 278 -49.08 -9.92 -3.34
CA ALA A 278 -49.63 -9.69 -4.68
C ALA A 278 -49.80 -11.00 -5.47
N GLY A 279 -48.96 -12.01 -5.22
CA GLY A 279 -49.09 -13.37 -5.75
C GLY A 279 -50.14 -14.25 -5.07
N GLY A 280 -50.91 -13.74 -4.10
CA GLY A 280 -51.99 -14.49 -3.44
C GLY A 280 -51.52 -15.53 -2.42
N TRP A 281 -50.29 -15.42 -1.90
CA TRP A 281 -49.79 -16.36 -0.89
C TRP A 281 -50.61 -16.30 0.41
N ALA A 282 -51.16 -17.44 0.84
CA ALA A 282 -52.08 -17.51 1.99
C ALA A 282 -51.49 -16.95 3.30
N GLY A 283 -50.20 -17.17 3.56
CA GLY A 283 -49.50 -16.67 4.75
C GLY A 283 -49.14 -15.18 4.71
N ALA A 284 -49.46 -14.46 3.62
CA ALA A 284 -49.01 -13.07 3.44
C ALA A 284 -49.56 -12.10 4.49
N ARG A 285 -50.81 -12.29 4.93
CA ARG A 285 -51.47 -11.42 5.92
C ARG A 285 -50.84 -11.58 7.30
N GLU A 286 -50.60 -12.82 7.73
CA GLU A 286 -49.95 -13.18 9.00
C GLU A 286 -48.49 -12.71 9.01
N THR A 287 -47.79 -12.86 7.88
CA THR A 287 -46.40 -12.42 7.73
C THR A 287 -46.29 -10.89 7.73
N THR A 288 -47.23 -10.16 7.11
CA THR A 288 -47.28 -8.69 7.16
C THR A 288 -47.57 -8.18 8.58
N ALA A 289 -48.44 -8.87 9.33
CA ALA A 289 -48.65 -8.58 10.75
C ALA A 289 -47.37 -8.83 11.56
N ALA A 290 -46.69 -9.97 11.36
CA ALA A 290 -45.44 -10.29 12.04
C ALA A 290 -44.31 -9.28 11.74
N VAL A 291 -44.21 -8.76 10.52
CA VAL A 291 -43.28 -7.67 10.14
C VAL A 291 -43.62 -6.38 10.90
N SER A 292 -44.91 -6.05 11.03
CA SER A 292 -45.37 -4.87 11.78
C SER A 292 -45.08 -5.02 13.28
N GLU A 293 -45.25 -6.21 13.85
CA GLU A 293 -44.90 -6.52 15.23
C GLU A 293 -43.38 -6.47 15.47
N ALA A 294 -42.56 -6.92 14.51
CA ALA A 294 -41.10 -6.79 14.59
C ALA A 294 -40.67 -5.31 14.56
N ALA A 295 -41.33 -4.49 13.73
CA ALA A 295 -41.09 -3.04 13.68
C ALA A 295 -41.54 -2.31 14.96
N ALA A 296 -42.58 -2.78 15.64
CA ALA A 296 -42.97 -2.27 16.95
C ALA A 296 -41.98 -2.69 18.06
N LEU A 297 -41.43 -3.91 17.98
CA LEU A 297 -40.47 -4.45 18.95
C LEU A 297 -39.09 -3.75 18.90
N VAL A 298 -38.63 -3.25 17.75
CA VAL A 298 -37.25 -2.75 17.63
C VAL A 298 -36.92 -1.57 18.55
N ALA A 299 -37.93 -0.80 18.99
CA ALA A 299 -37.72 0.33 19.90
C ALA A 299 -37.48 -0.10 21.36
N SER A 300 -37.92 -1.30 21.76
CA SER A 300 -37.83 -1.80 23.13
C SER A 300 -36.93 -3.03 23.28
N ASP A 301 -36.93 -3.93 22.29
CA ASP A 301 -36.07 -5.11 22.23
C ASP A 301 -35.61 -5.37 20.76
N PRO A 302 -34.48 -4.77 20.33
CA PRO A 302 -33.90 -5.00 19.01
C PRO A 302 -33.54 -6.46 18.75
N VAL A 303 -33.22 -7.25 19.79
CA VAL A 303 -32.80 -8.65 19.65
C VAL A 303 -34.01 -9.53 19.36
N ALA A 304 -35.11 -9.36 20.09
CA ALA A 304 -36.37 -10.03 19.78
C ALA A 304 -36.92 -9.60 18.41
N ALA A 305 -36.77 -8.32 18.03
CA ALA A 305 -37.16 -7.82 16.71
C ALA A 305 -36.37 -8.51 15.57
N LEU A 306 -35.04 -8.63 15.71
CA LEU A 306 -34.18 -9.36 14.76
C LEU A 306 -34.52 -10.85 14.68
N ALA A 307 -34.67 -11.53 15.82
CA ALA A 307 -35.07 -12.94 15.86
C ALA A 307 -36.46 -13.19 15.24
N LYS A 308 -37.33 -12.17 15.25
CA LYS A 308 -38.64 -12.22 14.59
C LYS A 308 -38.53 -12.03 13.07
N LEU A 309 -37.66 -11.12 12.60
CA LEU A 309 -37.34 -10.99 11.17
C LEU A 309 -36.73 -12.29 10.59
N ASP A 310 -35.93 -13.03 11.36
CA ASP A 310 -35.35 -14.30 10.88
C ASP A 310 -36.40 -15.41 10.74
N LYS A 311 -37.38 -15.48 11.64
CA LYS A 311 -38.54 -16.39 11.50
C LYS A 311 -39.40 -16.01 10.29
N ILE A 312 -39.60 -14.71 10.07
CA ILE A 312 -40.30 -14.18 8.88
C ILE A 312 -39.53 -14.56 7.60
N LYS A 313 -38.21 -14.38 7.58
CA LYS A 313 -37.34 -14.73 6.46
C LYS A 313 -37.43 -16.21 6.12
N LEU A 314 -37.38 -17.11 7.09
CA LEU A 314 -37.58 -18.55 6.88
C LEU A 314 -38.96 -18.88 6.25
N GLY A 315 -40.02 -18.18 6.65
CA GLY A 315 -41.35 -18.33 6.04
C GLY A 315 -41.43 -17.83 4.59
N VAL A 316 -40.84 -16.66 4.32
CA VAL A 316 -40.75 -16.08 2.97
C VAL A 316 -39.87 -16.94 2.05
N ASP A 317 -38.70 -17.37 2.51
CA ASP A 317 -37.77 -18.24 1.80
C ASP A 317 -38.37 -19.64 1.53
N ALA A 318 -39.33 -20.09 2.34
CA ALA A 318 -40.09 -21.32 2.08
C ALA A 318 -41.23 -21.10 1.08
N ALA A 319 -41.89 -19.94 1.12
CA ALA A 319 -42.98 -19.57 0.20
C ALA A 319 -42.50 -19.26 -1.23
N GLU A 320 -41.29 -18.73 -1.39
CA GLU A 320 -40.66 -18.48 -2.70
C GLU A 320 -40.11 -19.75 -3.38
N ARG A 321 -40.12 -20.91 -2.71
CA ARG A 321 -39.71 -22.19 -3.34
C ARG A 321 -40.82 -22.71 -4.26
N PRO A 322 -40.55 -22.98 -5.53
CA PRO A 322 -41.54 -23.54 -6.44
C PRO A 322 -41.94 -24.97 -6.01
N ALA A 323 -43.24 -25.25 -6.03
CA ALA A 323 -43.77 -26.58 -5.79
C ALA A 323 -43.41 -27.52 -6.96
N SER A 324 -42.48 -28.45 -6.72
CA SER A 324 -42.03 -29.42 -7.72
C SER A 324 -43.03 -30.56 -7.88
N THR A 325 -43.83 -30.55 -8.94
CA THR A 325 -44.68 -31.69 -9.34
C THR A 325 -43.88 -32.79 -10.05
N VAL A 326 -44.14 -34.02 -9.63
CA VAL A 326 -43.75 -35.26 -10.32
C VAL A 326 -44.71 -35.51 -11.49
N ALA A 327 -44.21 -35.73 -12.72
CA ALA A 327 -44.77 -36.68 -13.70
C ALA A 327 -43.97 -36.71 -15.03
N ALA A 328 -43.79 -37.92 -15.56
CA ALA A 328 -43.01 -38.27 -16.76
C ALA A 328 -43.64 -37.90 -18.12
N SER A 329 -42.82 -37.83 -19.19
CA SER A 329 -42.85 -38.79 -20.33
C SER A 329 -42.44 -38.21 -21.71
N ALA A 330 -41.66 -39.00 -22.45
CA ALA A 330 -41.44 -39.01 -23.91
C ALA A 330 -40.63 -37.89 -24.61
N ALA A 331 -39.87 -38.33 -25.63
CA ALA A 331 -39.01 -37.57 -26.55
C ALA A 331 -39.18 -38.21 -27.97
N PRO A 332 -38.36 -37.93 -29.02
CA PRO A 332 -37.50 -36.77 -29.33
C PRO A 332 -37.72 -36.21 -30.78
N ALA A 333 -37.18 -35.03 -31.13
CA ALA A 333 -36.69 -34.72 -32.50
C ALA A 333 -35.83 -33.44 -32.58
N ALA A 334 -34.88 -33.45 -33.51
CA ALA A 334 -33.84 -32.44 -33.72
C ALA A 334 -34.27 -31.11 -34.39
N ALA A 335 -33.51 -30.04 -34.17
CA ALA A 335 -32.88 -29.21 -35.23
C ALA A 335 -31.94 -28.14 -34.63
N ALA A 336 -30.88 -27.78 -35.37
CA ALA A 336 -29.91 -26.77 -34.95
C ALA A 336 -30.31 -25.35 -35.34
N SER A 337 -29.99 -24.37 -34.50
CA SER A 337 -30.04 -22.93 -34.83
C SER A 337 -29.09 -22.16 -33.91
N THR A 338 -28.07 -21.52 -34.48
CA THR A 338 -27.16 -20.63 -33.76
C THR A 338 -27.74 -19.21 -33.70
N SER A 339 -28.12 -18.76 -32.51
CA SER A 339 -28.38 -17.34 -32.23
C SER A 339 -27.80 -16.95 -30.87
N THR A 340 -26.98 -15.91 -30.85
CA THR A 340 -26.52 -15.23 -29.63
C THR A 340 -27.50 -14.13 -29.26
N PRO A 341 -28.20 -14.20 -28.11
CA PRO A 341 -28.97 -13.08 -27.59
C PRO A 341 -28.09 -12.23 -26.67
N THR A 342 -27.74 -11.02 -27.10
CA THR A 342 -27.16 -10.01 -26.21
C THR A 342 -28.29 -9.18 -25.61
N ALA A 343 -28.81 -9.62 -24.47
CA ALA A 343 -29.75 -8.85 -23.66
C ALA A 343 -29.41 -9.06 -22.18
N ALA A 344 -29.16 -7.96 -21.46
CA ALA A 344 -28.85 -7.96 -20.03
C ALA A 344 -30.13 -8.21 -19.20
N ALA A 345 -30.63 -9.45 -19.24
CA ALA A 345 -31.52 -9.94 -18.19
C ALA A 345 -30.67 -10.21 -16.94
N THR A 346 -31.16 -9.80 -15.76
CA THR A 346 -30.64 -10.27 -14.48
C THR A 346 -30.86 -11.78 -14.39
N ALA A 347 -29.84 -12.54 -14.77
CA ALA A 347 -29.90 -13.99 -14.82
C ALA A 347 -30.25 -14.54 -13.43
N ALA A 348 -31.24 -15.42 -13.37
CA ALA A 348 -31.52 -16.18 -12.16
C ALA A 348 -30.25 -16.90 -11.69
N PRO A 349 -29.97 -16.97 -10.38
CA PRO A 349 -28.75 -17.59 -9.87
C PRO A 349 -28.64 -19.02 -10.39
N MET A 350 -27.51 -19.34 -11.03
CA MET A 350 -27.26 -20.64 -11.61
C MET A 350 -27.40 -21.74 -10.56
N ASN A 351 -28.25 -22.73 -10.84
CA ASN A 351 -28.35 -23.90 -10.00
C ASN A 351 -27.06 -24.75 -10.08
N GLU A 352 -26.88 -25.65 -9.12
CA GLU A 352 -25.66 -26.45 -8.98
C GLU A 352 -25.31 -27.27 -10.22
N ALA A 353 -26.31 -27.79 -10.96
CA ALA A 353 -26.08 -28.51 -12.21
C ALA A 353 -25.64 -27.58 -13.35
N GLN A 354 -26.21 -26.38 -13.44
CA GLN A 354 -25.77 -25.35 -14.39
C GLN A 354 -24.34 -24.89 -14.09
N LYS A 355 -23.98 -24.71 -12.80
CA LYS A 355 -22.62 -24.36 -12.39
C LYS A 355 -21.60 -25.43 -12.79
N ARG A 356 -21.92 -26.71 -12.57
CA ARG A 356 -21.06 -27.84 -12.98
C ARG A 356 -20.91 -27.92 -14.50
N SER A 357 -22.00 -27.74 -15.26
CA SER A 357 -21.96 -27.71 -16.72
C SER A 357 -21.10 -26.55 -17.25
N ALA A 358 -21.24 -25.35 -16.68
CA ALA A 358 -20.39 -24.21 -17.05
C ALA A 358 -18.92 -24.41 -16.64
N ALA A 359 -18.65 -25.02 -15.48
CA ALA A 359 -17.30 -25.37 -15.05
C ALA A 359 -16.62 -26.33 -16.05
N LEU A 360 -17.31 -27.37 -16.52
CA LEU A 360 -16.80 -28.27 -17.56
C LEU A 360 -16.43 -27.52 -18.85
N VAL A 361 -17.26 -26.58 -19.31
CA VAL A 361 -16.96 -25.75 -20.48
C VAL A 361 -15.74 -24.83 -20.26
N VAL A 362 -15.51 -24.37 -19.03
CA VAL A 362 -14.29 -23.61 -18.67
C VAL A 362 -13.06 -24.52 -18.65
N GLU A 363 -13.20 -25.74 -18.14
CA GLU A 363 -12.13 -26.75 -18.11
C GLU A 363 -11.73 -27.22 -19.52
N ASP A 364 -12.70 -27.53 -20.39
CA ASP A 364 -12.44 -27.88 -21.79
C ASP A 364 -11.66 -26.76 -22.51
N LYS A 365 -12.03 -25.49 -22.26
CA LYS A 365 -11.30 -24.32 -22.78
C LYS A 365 -9.92 -24.18 -22.16
N ARG A 366 -9.75 -24.48 -20.87
CA ARG A 366 -8.43 -24.48 -20.18
C ARG A 366 -7.50 -25.52 -20.81
N MET A 367 -8.00 -26.73 -21.04
CA MET A 367 -7.25 -27.83 -21.68
C MET A 367 -6.92 -27.52 -23.15
N ALA A 368 -7.88 -27.02 -23.93
CA ALA A 368 -7.63 -26.61 -25.32
C ALA A 368 -6.60 -25.46 -25.40
N SER A 369 -6.66 -24.51 -24.46
CA SER A 369 -5.71 -23.41 -24.37
C SER A 369 -4.30 -23.88 -23.98
N ALA A 370 -4.19 -24.88 -23.09
CA ALA A 370 -2.90 -25.52 -22.76
C ALA A 370 -2.28 -26.24 -23.98
N ALA A 371 -3.08 -27.00 -24.73
CA ALA A 371 -2.62 -27.65 -25.96
C ALA A 371 -2.13 -26.66 -27.01
N LEU A 372 -2.81 -25.51 -27.16
CA LEU A 372 -2.36 -24.42 -28.03
C LEU A 372 -1.06 -23.77 -27.53
N GLY A 373 -0.86 -23.65 -26.21
CA GLY A 373 0.41 -23.17 -25.63
C GLY A 373 1.62 -24.04 -26.01
N GLU A 374 1.48 -25.38 -26.03
CA GLU A 374 2.55 -26.27 -26.50
C GLU A 374 2.78 -26.14 -28.02
N GLN A 375 1.76 -25.82 -28.82
CA GLN A 375 1.95 -25.49 -30.24
C GLN A 375 2.75 -24.19 -30.43
N PHE A 376 2.44 -23.13 -29.65
CA PHE A 376 3.22 -21.89 -29.63
C PHE A 376 4.69 -22.17 -29.26
N LYS A 377 4.93 -22.94 -28.21
CA LYS A 377 6.27 -23.36 -27.77
C LYS A 377 7.04 -24.14 -28.83
N GLY A 378 6.39 -25.07 -29.53
CA GLY A 378 6.97 -25.78 -30.68
C GLY A 378 7.34 -24.85 -31.84
N ALA A 379 6.48 -23.88 -32.15
CA ALA A 379 6.76 -22.86 -33.18
C ALA A 379 7.94 -21.95 -32.78
N LEU A 380 8.02 -21.52 -31.52
CA LEU A 380 9.14 -20.72 -30.99
C LEU A 380 10.45 -21.50 -31.07
N ASN A 381 10.49 -22.77 -30.64
CA ASN A 381 11.69 -23.60 -30.74
C ASN A 381 12.16 -23.77 -32.19
N LYS A 382 11.23 -23.91 -33.16
CA LYS A 382 11.58 -23.96 -34.58
C LYS A 382 12.20 -22.65 -35.08
N LEU A 383 11.66 -21.49 -34.66
CA LEU A 383 12.18 -20.17 -35.02
C LEU A 383 13.53 -19.86 -34.34
N LEU A 384 13.76 -20.35 -33.12
CA LEU A 384 15.02 -20.24 -32.39
C LEU A 384 16.16 -21.05 -33.01
N ALA A 385 15.82 -22.09 -33.78
CA ALA A 385 16.75 -22.90 -34.55
C ALA A 385 17.13 -22.25 -35.90
N GLU A 386 16.44 -21.19 -36.35
CA GLU A 386 16.90 -20.34 -37.46
C GLU A 386 18.17 -19.57 -36.99
N ASP A 387 19.11 -19.31 -37.92
CA ASP A 387 20.34 -18.55 -37.64
C ASP A 387 20.60 -17.49 -38.73
N PRO A 388 20.51 -16.18 -38.41
CA PRO A 388 20.00 -15.64 -37.14
C PRO A 388 18.49 -15.91 -36.97
N PRO A 389 17.97 -15.99 -35.72
CA PRO A 389 16.55 -16.18 -35.48
C PRO A 389 15.69 -15.07 -36.09
N ASN A 390 14.59 -15.42 -36.77
CA ASN A 390 13.68 -14.42 -37.32
C ASN A 390 12.83 -13.76 -36.24
N VAL A 391 13.34 -12.65 -35.69
CA VAL A 391 12.73 -11.93 -34.56
C VAL A 391 11.32 -11.41 -34.88
N ALA A 392 11.04 -11.00 -36.11
CA ALA A 392 9.70 -10.53 -36.50
C ALA A 392 8.64 -11.66 -36.38
N LYS A 393 8.99 -12.88 -36.82
CA LYS A 393 8.15 -14.06 -36.61
C LYS A 393 8.07 -14.42 -35.11
N LEU A 394 9.18 -14.37 -34.37
CA LEU A 394 9.17 -14.63 -32.91
C LEU A 394 8.20 -13.71 -32.18
N LYS A 395 8.24 -12.40 -32.45
CA LYS A 395 7.28 -11.42 -31.92
C LYS A 395 5.83 -11.79 -32.25
N THR A 396 5.53 -12.07 -33.53
CA THR A 396 4.16 -12.45 -33.95
C THR A 396 3.64 -13.70 -33.21
N VAL A 397 4.51 -14.68 -32.95
CA VAL A 397 4.17 -15.92 -32.22
C VAL A 397 4.00 -15.63 -30.71
N ILE A 398 4.83 -14.74 -30.14
CA ILE A 398 4.71 -14.27 -28.75
C ILE A 398 3.42 -13.45 -28.52
N ASP A 399 3.06 -12.56 -29.44
CA ASP A 399 1.85 -11.75 -29.35
C ASP A 399 0.58 -12.61 -29.37
N GLY A 400 0.59 -13.66 -30.19
CA GLY A 400 -0.48 -14.68 -30.21
C GLY A 400 -0.59 -15.45 -28.87
N GLU A 401 0.55 -15.80 -28.28
CA GLU A 401 0.62 -16.47 -26.97
C GLU A 401 0.18 -15.56 -25.81
N PHE A 402 0.60 -14.28 -25.80
CA PHE A 402 0.11 -13.28 -24.84
C PHE A 402 -1.40 -13.08 -24.95
N LYS A 403 -1.93 -12.97 -26.17
CA LYS A 403 -3.37 -12.87 -26.40
C LYS A 403 -4.11 -14.10 -25.84
N ARG A 404 -3.67 -15.31 -26.18
CA ARG A 404 -4.23 -16.58 -25.65
C ARG A 404 -4.21 -16.59 -24.12
N SER A 405 -3.08 -16.25 -23.51
CA SER A 405 -2.92 -16.25 -22.05
C SER A 405 -3.85 -15.23 -21.38
N LYS A 406 -4.04 -14.05 -21.97
CA LYS A 406 -4.96 -13.02 -21.48
C LYS A 406 -6.42 -13.44 -21.58
N GLU A 407 -6.81 -14.08 -22.69
CA GLU A 407 -8.16 -14.63 -22.89
C GLU A 407 -8.46 -15.76 -21.89
N LEU A 408 -7.49 -16.64 -21.61
CA LEU A 408 -7.62 -17.68 -20.58
C LEU A 408 -7.73 -17.08 -19.17
N ALA A 409 -6.90 -16.10 -18.84
CA ALA A 409 -6.94 -15.44 -17.52
C ALA A 409 -8.29 -14.76 -17.27
N ALA A 410 -8.84 -14.06 -18.29
CA ALA A 410 -10.17 -13.46 -18.20
C ALA A 410 -11.28 -14.51 -18.01
N LEU A 411 -11.24 -15.62 -18.76
CA LEU A 411 -12.19 -16.72 -18.61
C LEU A 411 -12.18 -17.31 -17.19
N LEU A 412 -10.99 -17.53 -16.62
CA LEU A 412 -10.82 -18.07 -15.28
C LEU A 412 -11.28 -17.08 -14.20
N ALA A 413 -11.01 -15.78 -14.37
CA ALA A 413 -11.50 -14.75 -13.46
C ALA A 413 -13.04 -14.72 -13.41
N THR A 414 -13.70 -14.70 -14.57
CA THR A 414 -15.18 -14.76 -14.65
C THR A 414 -15.74 -16.05 -14.03
N ALA A 415 -15.06 -17.19 -14.20
CA ALA A 415 -15.48 -18.45 -13.57
C ALA A 415 -15.40 -18.41 -12.04
N VAL A 416 -14.38 -17.74 -11.48
CA VAL A 416 -14.26 -17.51 -10.03
C VAL A 416 -15.33 -16.55 -9.52
N GLU A 417 -15.59 -15.44 -10.22
CA GLU A 417 -16.66 -14.48 -9.89
C GLU A 417 -18.06 -15.12 -9.88
N GLN A 418 -18.31 -16.05 -10.80
CA GLN A 418 -19.56 -16.82 -10.86
C GLN A 418 -19.64 -17.95 -9.81
N GLY A 419 -18.57 -18.19 -9.06
CA GLY A 419 -18.48 -19.29 -8.10
C GLY A 419 -18.70 -20.65 -8.77
N LEU A 420 -18.06 -20.87 -9.93
CA LEU A 420 -18.06 -22.15 -10.62
C LEU A 420 -17.05 -23.11 -9.96
N PRO A 421 -17.37 -24.41 -9.83
CA PRO A 421 -16.46 -25.42 -9.27
C PRO A 421 -15.39 -25.84 -10.29
N ILE A 422 -14.54 -24.89 -10.71
CA ILE A 422 -13.37 -25.15 -11.55
C ILE A 422 -12.19 -25.64 -10.72
N THR A 423 -11.28 -26.40 -11.34
CA THR A 423 -10.08 -26.90 -10.69
C THR A 423 -9.16 -25.72 -10.35
N PRO A 424 -8.71 -25.56 -9.09
CA PRO A 424 -7.84 -24.46 -8.71
C PRO A 424 -6.49 -24.52 -9.43
N SER A 425 -5.82 -23.36 -9.52
CA SER A 425 -4.40 -23.29 -9.91
C SER A 425 -3.54 -24.19 -8.99
N PRO A 426 -2.49 -24.87 -9.49
CA PRO A 426 -1.59 -25.69 -8.66
C PRO A 426 -1.04 -24.95 -7.43
N ALA A 427 -0.83 -23.63 -7.50
CA ALA A 427 -0.41 -22.78 -6.37
C ALA A 427 -1.43 -22.73 -5.19
N LYS A 428 -2.69 -23.08 -5.47
CA LYS A 428 -3.84 -23.05 -4.54
C LYS A 428 -4.29 -24.45 -4.10
N VAL A 429 -3.75 -25.52 -4.68
CA VAL A 429 -3.98 -26.89 -4.22
C VAL A 429 -3.20 -27.12 -2.92
N GLY A 430 -3.87 -27.59 -1.87
CA GLY A 430 -3.21 -27.96 -0.62
C GLY A 430 -2.36 -29.22 -0.79
N PHE A 431 -1.20 -29.29 -0.13
CA PHE A 431 -0.25 -30.41 -0.25
C PHE A 431 -0.90 -31.79 -0.02
N THR A 432 -1.77 -31.89 0.99
CA THR A 432 -2.50 -33.12 1.36
C THR A 432 -3.74 -33.40 0.51
N ALA A 433 -4.18 -32.46 -0.32
CA ALA A 433 -5.39 -32.54 -1.15
C ALA A 433 -5.10 -32.85 -2.62
N ASN A 434 -3.86 -33.24 -2.94
CA ASN A 434 -3.38 -33.37 -4.31
C ASN A 434 -3.28 -34.86 -4.72
N GLU A 435 -4.35 -35.37 -5.32
CA GLU A 435 -4.57 -36.79 -5.66
C GLU A 435 -3.84 -37.27 -6.95
N ASP A 436 -3.01 -36.44 -7.59
CA ASP A 436 -2.31 -36.80 -8.84
C ASP A 436 -1.44 -38.06 -8.68
N GLY A 437 -1.82 -39.14 -9.38
CA GLY A 437 -1.21 -40.47 -9.26
C GLY A 437 0.31 -40.50 -9.46
N ALA A 438 0.84 -39.70 -10.39
CA ALA A 438 2.28 -39.59 -10.66
C ALA A 438 3.05 -38.84 -9.55
N ALA A 439 2.35 -38.18 -8.64
CA ALA A 439 2.90 -37.38 -7.55
C ALA A 439 2.49 -37.89 -6.15
N ASN A 440 1.87 -39.07 -6.07
CA ASN A 440 1.62 -39.78 -4.80
C ASN A 440 2.91 -40.34 -4.18
N GLU A 441 4.00 -40.45 -4.95
CA GLU A 441 5.34 -40.72 -4.41
C GLU A 441 5.88 -39.54 -3.57
N TRP A 442 5.43 -38.31 -3.83
CA TRP A 442 5.90 -37.07 -3.17
C TRP A 442 5.13 -36.76 -1.88
N ASN A 443 5.27 -37.64 -0.88
CA ASN A 443 4.73 -37.42 0.47
C ASN A 443 5.65 -36.51 1.32
N GLU A 444 5.19 -36.13 2.52
CA GLU A 444 5.93 -35.26 3.44
C GLU A 444 7.35 -35.75 3.75
N ALA A 445 7.55 -37.06 3.97
CA ALA A 445 8.87 -37.58 4.31
C ALA A 445 9.86 -37.45 3.14
N VAL A 446 9.40 -37.71 1.91
CA VAL A 446 10.18 -37.51 0.68
C VAL A 446 10.51 -36.03 0.47
N CYS A 447 9.52 -35.14 0.56
CA CYS A 447 9.75 -33.70 0.42
C CYS A 447 10.71 -33.17 1.51
N LYS A 448 10.54 -33.59 2.77
CA LYS A 448 11.43 -33.20 3.87
C LYS A 448 12.87 -33.68 3.64
N ALA A 449 13.05 -34.91 3.17
CA ALA A 449 14.37 -35.46 2.87
C ALA A 449 15.02 -34.78 1.64
N ALA A 450 14.22 -34.41 0.64
CA ALA A 450 14.67 -33.63 -0.52
C ALA A 450 15.14 -32.23 -0.11
N PHE A 451 14.38 -31.51 0.71
CA PHE A 451 14.75 -30.18 1.26
C PHE A 451 15.89 -30.22 2.31
N LYS A 452 16.15 -31.37 2.93
CA LYS A 452 17.38 -31.59 3.71
C LYS A 452 18.63 -31.68 2.84
N LYS A 453 18.52 -32.23 1.63
CA LYS A 453 19.64 -32.42 0.71
C LYS A 453 19.88 -31.18 -0.16
N TYR A 454 18.83 -30.63 -0.76
CA TYR A 454 18.88 -29.53 -1.73
C TYR A 454 18.14 -28.30 -1.22
N GLY A 455 18.63 -27.11 -1.56
CA GLY A 455 17.91 -25.85 -1.30
C GLY A 455 17.01 -25.47 -2.48
N TRP A 456 16.15 -24.47 -2.27
CA TRP A 456 15.23 -24.00 -3.33
C TRP A 456 15.96 -23.55 -4.59
N PHE A 457 17.08 -22.82 -4.44
CA PHE A 457 17.94 -22.42 -5.57
C PHE A 457 18.48 -23.62 -6.36
N THR A 458 18.86 -24.71 -5.69
CA THR A 458 19.30 -25.95 -6.33
C THR A 458 18.17 -26.58 -7.14
N PHE A 459 16.94 -26.58 -6.62
CA PHE A 459 15.78 -27.05 -7.38
C PHE A 459 15.46 -26.18 -8.60
N LYS A 460 15.55 -24.84 -8.50
CA LYS A 460 15.44 -23.94 -9.67
C LYS A 460 16.51 -24.26 -10.73
N ALA A 461 17.76 -24.47 -10.32
CA ALA A 461 18.85 -24.83 -11.23
C ALA A 461 18.59 -26.19 -11.93
N MET A 462 18.24 -27.24 -11.18
CA MET A 462 17.91 -28.56 -11.71
C MET A 462 16.67 -28.53 -12.64
N ARG A 463 15.69 -27.68 -12.35
CA ARG A 463 14.53 -27.44 -13.24
C ARG A 463 14.97 -26.85 -14.58
N LYS A 464 15.86 -25.86 -14.56
CA LYS A 464 16.41 -25.21 -15.77
C LYS A 464 17.30 -26.16 -16.58
N SER A 465 18.22 -26.88 -15.94
CA SER A 465 19.14 -27.80 -16.63
C SER A 465 18.50 -29.12 -17.07
N LYS A 466 17.43 -29.54 -16.37
CA LYS A 466 16.77 -30.86 -16.49
C LYS A 466 17.64 -32.04 -16.05
N ASP A 467 18.68 -31.78 -15.25
CA ASP A 467 19.52 -32.86 -14.71
C ASP A 467 18.70 -33.78 -13.78
N PRO A 468 19.00 -35.09 -13.75
CA PRO A 468 18.38 -36.01 -12.82
C PRO A 468 18.84 -35.73 -11.39
N ALA A 469 17.89 -35.49 -10.49
CA ALA A 469 18.16 -35.31 -9.07
C ALA A 469 18.11 -36.67 -8.35
N ASP A 470 19.15 -36.95 -7.55
CA ASP A 470 19.17 -38.05 -6.60
C ASP A 470 18.39 -37.65 -5.33
N LEU A 471 17.15 -38.13 -5.23
CA LEU A 471 16.14 -37.68 -4.27
C LEU A 471 15.87 -38.77 -3.23
N PRO A 472 16.24 -38.57 -1.95
CA PRO A 472 16.06 -39.59 -0.92
C PRO A 472 14.58 -39.98 -0.74
N GLY A 473 14.32 -41.29 -0.70
CA GLY A 473 12.96 -41.84 -0.56
C GLY A 473 12.22 -42.10 -1.88
N LEU A 474 12.80 -41.76 -3.04
CA LEU A 474 12.30 -42.18 -4.35
C LEU A 474 13.13 -43.37 -4.89
N THR A 475 12.48 -44.28 -5.61
CA THR A 475 13.09 -45.51 -6.14
C THR A 475 13.93 -45.30 -7.40
N ALA A 476 13.85 -44.11 -8.00
CA ALA A 476 14.63 -43.72 -9.17
C ALA A 476 14.97 -42.22 -9.09
N GLN A 477 16.12 -41.83 -9.64
CA GLN A 477 16.43 -40.42 -9.88
C GLN A 477 15.33 -39.80 -10.76
N LYS A 478 14.91 -38.57 -10.43
CA LYS A 478 13.86 -37.86 -11.18
C LYS A 478 14.40 -36.55 -11.73
N VAL A 479 14.00 -36.21 -12.95
CA VAL A 479 14.16 -34.84 -13.46
C VAL A 479 13.20 -33.92 -12.71
N ILE A 480 13.68 -32.75 -12.29
CA ILE A 480 12.87 -31.74 -11.62
C ILE A 480 11.98 -31.04 -12.67
N THR A 481 10.75 -31.53 -12.83
CA THR A 481 9.75 -30.95 -13.74
C THR A 481 8.88 -29.91 -13.04
N ASP A 482 8.10 -29.14 -13.80
CA ASP A 482 7.13 -28.19 -13.25
C ASP A 482 6.11 -28.85 -12.30
N ALA A 483 5.68 -30.09 -12.57
CA ALA A 483 4.80 -30.84 -11.67
C ALA A 483 5.48 -31.19 -10.34
N VAL A 484 6.77 -31.55 -10.38
CA VAL A 484 7.59 -31.81 -9.18
C VAL A 484 7.82 -30.50 -8.41
N MET A 485 8.17 -29.41 -9.10
CA MET A 485 8.35 -28.10 -8.48
C MET A 485 7.05 -27.60 -7.81
N TRP A 486 5.88 -27.85 -8.39
CA TRP A 486 4.61 -27.52 -7.75
C TRP A 486 4.36 -28.35 -6.49
N LYS A 487 4.74 -29.62 -6.45
CA LYS A 487 4.66 -30.44 -5.23
C LYS A 487 5.63 -29.95 -4.14
N LEU A 488 6.85 -29.58 -4.51
CA LEU A 488 7.82 -28.97 -3.59
C LEU A 488 7.34 -27.60 -3.08
N TYR A 489 6.75 -26.77 -3.94
CA TYR A 489 6.09 -25.51 -3.57
C TYR A 489 4.93 -25.73 -2.58
N GLN A 490 4.07 -26.72 -2.86
CA GLN A 490 2.94 -27.08 -1.99
C GLN A 490 3.44 -27.58 -0.62
N TYR A 491 4.50 -28.38 -0.58
CA TYR A 491 5.13 -28.80 0.67
C TYR A 491 5.76 -27.62 1.43
N ARG A 492 6.51 -26.74 0.75
CA ARG A 492 7.06 -25.49 1.31
C ARG A 492 5.95 -24.71 2.00
N ARG A 493 4.85 -24.45 1.29
CA ARG A 493 3.68 -23.74 1.83
C ARG A 493 3.07 -24.46 3.03
N TYR A 494 2.81 -25.77 2.93
CA TYR A 494 2.26 -26.57 4.03
C TYR A 494 3.12 -26.48 5.30
N TYR A 495 4.45 -26.58 5.17
CA TYR A 495 5.35 -26.48 6.30
C TYR A 495 5.41 -25.06 6.89
N VAL A 496 5.51 -24.02 6.04
CA VAL A 496 5.55 -22.61 6.45
C VAL A 496 4.25 -22.17 7.13
N ASP A 497 3.09 -22.42 6.49
CA ASP A 497 1.76 -22.13 7.05
C ASP A 497 1.57 -22.87 8.39
N GLY A 498 2.08 -24.11 8.49
CA GLY A 498 2.10 -24.91 9.72
C GLY A 498 2.99 -24.36 10.83
N LEU A 499 4.15 -23.76 10.51
CA LEU A 499 4.97 -23.04 11.50
C LEU A 499 4.32 -21.73 11.95
N ILE A 500 3.75 -20.96 11.02
CA ILE A 500 3.00 -19.73 11.35
C ILE A 500 1.86 -20.04 12.33
N ALA A 501 1.07 -21.10 12.07
CA ALA A 501 0.02 -21.55 12.98
C ALA A 501 0.54 -21.92 14.39
N LYS A 502 1.73 -22.54 14.50
CA LYS A 502 2.38 -22.82 15.79
C LYS A 502 2.80 -21.54 16.52
N LEU A 503 3.35 -20.56 15.79
CA LEU A 503 3.75 -19.26 16.36
C LEU A 503 2.53 -18.47 16.87
N HIS A 504 1.42 -18.48 16.12
CA HIS A 504 0.15 -17.94 16.62
C HIS A 504 -0.33 -18.62 17.90
N ALA A 505 -0.23 -19.95 17.99
CA ALA A 505 -0.63 -20.67 19.20
C ALA A 505 0.28 -20.32 20.40
N ALA A 506 1.59 -20.23 20.17
CA ALA A 506 2.59 -19.89 21.19
C ALA A 506 2.47 -18.44 21.69
N HIS A 507 2.09 -17.51 20.82
CA HIS A 507 2.00 -16.07 21.10
C HIS A 507 0.57 -15.52 20.98
N LYS A 508 -0.44 -16.34 21.24
CA LYS A 508 -1.87 -16.03 21.05
C LYS A 508 -2.30 -14.69 21.67
N ASP A 509 -1.79 -14.39 22.87
CA ASP A 509 -2.17 -13.21 23.65
C ASP A 509 -1.48 -11.94 23.14
N ALA A 510 -0.36 -12.07 22.41
CA ALA A 510 0.35 -10.96 21.79
C ALA A 510 -0.32 -10.50 20.49
N GLY A 511 -1.22 -11.30 19.90
CA GLY A 511 -1.91 -10.94 18.67
C GLY A 511 -0.95 -10.77 17.49
N LEU A 512 -0.08 -11.77 17.25
CA LEU A 512 0.74 -11.83 16.05
C LEU A 512 -0.12 -11.70 14.78
N LEU A 513 0.45 -11.08 13.76
CA LEU A 513 -0.15 -10.90 12.44
C LEU A 513 0.91 -11.22 11.39
N PHE A 514 0.53 -11.94 10.33
CA PHE A 514 1.45 -12.31 9.24
C PHE A 514 0.88 -11.86 7.89
N LYS A 515 1.72 -11.20 7.09
CA LYS A 515 1.38 -10.72 5.75
C LYS A 515 2.43 -11.20 4.75
N SER A 516 1.99 -11.80 3.66
CA SER A 516 2.82 -11.92 2.44
C SER A 516 2.10 -11.26 1.26
N GLY A 517 2.86 -10.80 0.26
CA GLY A 517 2.27 -10.40 -1.03
C GLY A 517 1.56 -11.56 -1.73
N GLY A 518 2.05 -12.79 -1.48
CA GLY A 518 1.64 -13.98 -2.21
C GLY A 518 2.14 -13.97 -3.66
N SER A 519 2.31 -15.16 -4.23
CA SER A 519 2.72 -15.33 -5.62
C SER A 519 2.13 -16.62 -6.17
N GLU A 520 1.76 -16.59 -7.46
CA GLU A 520 1.39 -17.78 -8.23
C GLU A 520 2.51 -18.19 -9.21
N ASP A 521 3.71 -17.61 -9.05
CA ASP A 521 4.93 -18.05 -9.74
C ASP A 521 5.60 -19.19 -8.95
N ILE A 522 5.88 -20.28 -9.64
CA ILE A 522 6.50 -21.50 -9.10
C ILE A 522 7.95 -21.27 -8.62
N GLU A 523 8.64 -20.25 -9.14
CA GLU A 523 10.02 -19.94 -8.73
C GLU A 523 10.12 -18.79 -7.73
N SER A 524 9.00 -18.19 -7.29
CA SER A 524 9.09 -17.04 -6.39
C SER A 524 9.61 -17.42 -5.01
N ASP A 525 10.39 -16.49 -4.49
CA ASP A 525 10.57 -16.16 -3.10
C ASP A 525 9.23 -16.02 -2.34
N LEU A 526 9.30 -16.18 -1.02
CA LEU A 526 8.18 -16.02 -0.09
C LEU A 526 8.59 -15.06 1.04
N ASP A 527 8.48 -13.77 0.76
CA ASP A 527 8.61 -12.72 1.76
C ASP A 527 7.39 -12.67 2.68
N ILE A 528 7.62 -12.68 4.00
CA ILE A 528 6.59 -12.65 5.03
C ILE A 528 6.92 -11.56 6.07
N THR A 529 6.09 -10.52 6.13
CA THR A 529 6.13 -9.55 7.23
C THR A 529 5.38 -10.10 8.45
N VAL A 530 6.02 -10.14 9.61
CA VAL A 530 5.39 -10.44 10.91
C VAL A 530 5.27 -9.17 11.75
N ALA A 531 4.13 -8.99 12.41
CA ALA A 531 3.85 -7.86 13.29
C ALA A 531 3.19 -8.30 14.60
N SER A 532 3.21 -7.41 15.58
CA SER A 532 2.54 -7.56 16.87
C SER A 532 2.18 -6.16 17.40
N PRO A 533 0.98 -5.95 17.97
CA PRO A 533 0.67 -4.77 18.77
C PRO A 533 1.56 -4.62 20.02
N ARG A 534 2.15 -5.70 20.51
CA ARG A 534 3.16 -5.69 21.59
C ARG A 534 4.55 -5.66 20.99
N SER A 535 5.34 -4.63 21.29
CA SER A 535 6.71 -4.47 20.76
C SER A 535 7.58 -5.70 21.07
N GLY A 536 8.35 -6.16 20.08
CA GLY A 536 9.38 -7.20 20.23
C GLY A 536 8.90 -8.65 20.05
N VAL A 537 7.61 -8.94 20.22
CA VAL A 537 7.11 -10.32 20.08
C VAL A 537 7.19 -10.82 18.63
N ASP A 538 7.10 -9.90 17.66
CA ASP A 538 7.32 -10.18 16.24
C ASP A 538 8.75 -10.63 15.94
N VAL A 539 9.75 -9.99 16.56
CA VAL A 539 11.17 -10.37 16.43
C VAL A 539 11.44 -11.73 17.10
N VAL A 540 10.82 -12.00 18.25
CA VAL A 540 10.90 -13.32 18.92
C VAL A 540 10.29 -14.42 18.04
N ALA A 541 9.12 -14.16 17.44
CA ALA A 541 8.47 -15.12 16.54
C ALA A 541 9.27 -15.37 15.26
N MET A 542 9.87 -14.32 14.68
CA MET A 542 10.81 -14.41 13.54
C MET A 542 12.02 -15.29 13.89
N LYS A 543 12.67 -15.05 15.03
CA LYS A 543 13.79 -15.89 15.47
C LYS A 543 13.38 -17.34 15.68
N ALA A 544 12.24 -17.58 16.34
CA ALA A 544 11.72 -18.93 16.57
C ALA A 544 11.40 -19.69 15.27
N PHE A 545 10.93 -18.98 14.23
CA PHE A 545 10.76 -19.55 12.89
C PHE A 545 12.10 -19.99 12.29
N ASN A 546 13.09 -19.08 12.26
CA ASN A 546 14.41 -19.34 11.66
C ASN A 546 15.13 -20.48 12.40
N ASP A 547 15.11 -20.45 13.74
CA ASP A 547 15.67 -21.52 14.60
C ASP A 547 15.02 -22.88 14.29
N GLN A 548 13.68 -22.95 14.15
CA GLN A 548 12.95 -24.18 13.88
C GLN A 548 13.25 -24.75 12.48
N VAL A 549 13.30 -23.89 11.46
CA VAL A 549 13.67 -24.31 10.09
C VAL A 549 15.11 -24.83 10.07
N LYS A 550 16.03 -24.12 10.72
CA LYS A 550 17.43 -24.54 10.84
C LYS A 550 17.55 -25.89 11.57
N ALA A 551 16.80 -26.10 12.65
CA ALA A 551 16.77 -27.38 13.37
C ALA A 551 16.21 -28.53 12.52
N ASP A 552 15.18 -28.28 11.70
CA ASP A 552 14.56 -29.29 10.84
C ASP A 552 15.38 -29.64 9.59
N PHE A 553 16.14 -28.69 9.03
CA PHE A 553 16.76 -28.80 7.70
C PHE A 553 18.28 -28.54 7.66
N GLY A 554 18.90 -28.11 8.76
CA GLY A 554 20.33 -27.80 8.86
C GLY A 554 20.78 -26.48 8.24
N ARG A 555 19.85 -25.71 7.64
CA ARG A 555 20.12 -24.48 6.87
C ARG A 555 19.04 -23.41 7.15
N PRO A 556 19.35 -22.11 7.00
CA PRO A 556 18.38 -21.03 7.22
C PRO A 556 17.23 -21.03 6.19
N PRO A 557 16.05 -20.48 6.53
CA PRO A 557 14.84 -20.59 5.71
C PRO A 557 14.96 -19.95 4.32
N GLY A 558 15.68 -18.85 4.19
CA GLY A 558 15.98 -18.23 2.89
C GLY A 558 16.78 -19.15 1.94
N ARG A 559 17.46 -20.18 2.45
CA ARG A 559 18.24 -21.15 1.65
C ARG A 559 17.50 -22.44 1.40
N VAL A 560 16.80 -22.96 2.42
CA VAL A 560 15.96 -24.16 2.31
C VAL A 560 14.79 -23.90 1.37
N PHE A 561 14.03 -22.84 1.63
CA PHE A 561 12.73 -22.59 1.02
C PHE A 561 12.67 -21.32 0.17
N ASP A 562 13.67 -20.44 0.23
CA ASP A 562 13.57 -19.08 -0.33
C ASP A 562 12.40 -18.33 0.33
N THR A 563 12.28 -18.50 1.66
CA THR A 563 11.27 -17.89 2.52
C THR A 563 12.00 -17.02 3.54
N ASN A 564 11.67 -15.73 3.56
CA ASN A 564 12.28 -14.76 4.47
C ASN A 564 11.19 -14.17 5.37
N LEU A 565 11.47 -14.05 6.67
CA LEU A 565 10.58 -13.36 7.61
C LEU A 565 11.19 -12.03 8.04
N TYR A 566 10.39 -10.97 7.99
CA TYR A 566 10.80 -9.64 8.43
C TYR A 566 9.87 -9.13 9.54
N ALA A 567 10.43 -8.70 10.66
CA ALA A 567 9.67 -7.94 11.65
C ALA A 567 9.25 -6.58 11.03
N ARG A 568 7.98 -6.21 11.17
CA ARG A 568 7.35 -5.08 10.45
C ARG A 568 8.11 -3.75 10.50
N ASP A 569 8.26 -3.14 9.34
CA ASP A 569 9.11 -1.97 9.13
C ASP A 569 8.40 -0.64 9.46
N TYR A 570 7.33 -0.28 8.74
CA TYR A 570 6.68 1.05 8.84
C TYR A 570 5.16 0.98 9.04
N ASN A 571 4.44 0.55 7.99
CA ASN A 571 2.99 0.63 7.89
C ASN A 571 2.30 -0.53 8.62
N ALA A 572 1.10 -0.26 9.15
CA ALA A 572 0.22 -1.30 9.67
C ALA A 572 -0.04 -2.40 8.61
N ILE A 573 0.12 -3.67 8.99
CA ILE A 573 -0.20 -4.79 8.11
C ILE A 573 -1.60 -5.35 8.37
N LYS A 574 -2.24 -5.81 7.30
CA LYS A 574 -3.43 -6.65 7.39
C LYS A 574 -2.99 -8.10 7.23
N ASP A 575 -3.37 -8.93 8.19
CA ASP A 575 -3.10 -10.36 8.16
C ASP A 575 -3.79 -11.03 6.96
N ASN A 576 -3.04 -11.85 6.23
CA ASN A 576 -3.55 -12.69 5.14
C ASN A 576 -2.97 -14.12 5.11
N LEU A 577 -2.21 -14.53 6.14
CA LEU A 577 -1.66 -15.88 6.27
C LEU A 577 -2.22 -16.66 7.48
N SER A 578 -2.80 -15.96 8.47
CA SER A 578 -3.54 -16.58 9.57
C SER A 578 -4.65 -17.52 9.09
N ALA A 579 -4.89 -18.56 9.88
CA ALA A 579 -6.04 -19.43 9.70
C ALA A 579 -7.37 -18.63 9.66
N PRO A 580 -8.33 -18.98 8.77
CA PRO A 580 -9.62 -18.29 8.68
C PRO A 580 -10.33 -18.20 10.04
N GLY A 581 -10.60 -16.98 10.50
CA GLY A 581 -11.22 -16.69 11.81
C GLY A 581 -10.26 -16.20 12.91
N ALA A 582 -8.94 -16.27 12.70
CA ALA A 582 -7.96 -15.51 13.49
C ALA A 582 -7.77 -14.09 12.91
N ALA A 583 -7.71 -13.97 11.57
CA ALA A 583 -7.63 -12.71 10.86
C ALA A 583 -8.80 -11.76 11.22
N GLY A 584 -8.46 -10.53 11.62
CA GLY A 584 -9.43 -9.45 11.89
C GLY A 584 -9.79 -9.21 13.37
N LYS A 585 -9.40 -10.08 14.31
CA LYS A 585 -9.59 -9.82 15.76
C LYS A 585 -8.60 -8.82 16.33
N THR A 586 -7.37 -8.85 15.82
CA THR A 586 -6.30 -7.94 16.21
C THR A 586 -6.06 -6.95 15.07
N LYS A 587 -6.11 -5.66 15.39
CA LYS A 587 -5.76 -4.58 14.47
C LYS A 587 -4.31 -4.17 14.71
N ASP A 588 -3.54 -4.10 13.63
CA ASP A 588 -2.20 -3.52 13.68
C ASP A 588 -2.26 -1.97 13.66
N ASN A 589 -1.31 -1.33 14.34
CA ASN A 589 -1.19 0.12 14.41
C ASN A 589 0.17 0.54 13.87
N ALA A 590 0.20 1.43 12.86
CA ALA A 590 1.44 1.90 12.24
C ALA A 590 2.43 2.41 13.29
N ILE A 591 3.72 2.29 13.01
CA ILE A 591 4.75 2.70 13.96
C ILE A 591 4.66 4.22 14.21
N ALA A 592 4.98 4.63 15.44
CA ALA A 592 4.88 6.02 15.85
C ALA A 592 5.93 6.88 15.10
N GLU A 593 5.45 7.63 14.11
CA GLU A 593 6.25 8.50 13.26
C GLU A 593 6.70 9.78 14.00
N PRO A 594 7.91 10.30 13.72
CA PRO A 594 8.28 11.66 14.14
C PRO A 594 7.41 12.72 13.43
N VAL A 595 7.31 13.90 14.04
CA VAL A 595 6.49 15.03 13.57
C VAL A 595 7.29 16.33 13.43
N GLY A 596 6.80 17.25 12.61
CA GLY A 596 7.45 18.55 12.39
C GLY A 596 8.82 18.39 11.72
N PRO A 597 9.82 19.23 12.03
CA PRO A 597 11.14 19.15 11.43
C PRO A 597 11.82 17.77 11.56
N MET A 598 11.54 17.01 12.62
CA MET A 598 12.08 15.66 12.79
C MET A 598 11.58 14.67 11.73
N SER A 599 10.42 14.89 11.11
CA SER A 599 9.98 14.05 9.99
C SER A 599 10.72 14.34 8.68
N GLN A 600 11.28 15.56 8.53
CA GLN A 600 12.16 15.89 7.40
C GLN A 600 13.51 15.17 7.54
N MET A 601 14.07 15.10 8.76
CA MET A 601 15.30 14.33 9.05
C MET A 601 15.16 12.89 8.58
N ALA A 602 14.10 12.21 9.03
CA ALA A 602 13.79 10.84 8.61
C ALA A 602 13.61 10.68 7.07
N GLY A 603 13.25 11.74 6.35
CA GLY A 603 13.16 11.74 4.88
C GLY A 603 14.52 11.90 4.17
N ILE A 604 15.47 12.63 4.76
CA ILE A 604 16.87 12.71 4.30
C ILE A 604 17.57 11.36 4.54
N ASP A 605 17.43 10.86 5.75
CA ASP A 605 17.87 9.55 6.21
C ASP A 605 17.47 8.42 5.23
N GLN A 606 16.22 8.42 4.74
CA GLN A 606 15.75 7.47 3.73
C GLN A 606 16.35 7.68 2.33
N ASP A 607 16.75 8.90 1.95
CA ASP A 607 17.51 9.14 0.70
C ASP A 607 18.89 8.46 0.79
N VAL A 608 19.60 8.66 1.91
CA VAL A 608 20.86 7.97 2.24
C VAL A 608 20.71 6.45 2.17
N ALA A 609 19.62 5.90 2.73
CA ALA A 609 19.31 4.47 2.67
C ALA A 609 19.25 3.94 1.22
N THR A 610 18.62 4.68 0.30
CA THR A 610 18.51 4.26 -1.11
C THR A 610 19.84 4.36 -1.86
N LEU A 611 20.66 5.37 -1.54
CA LEU A 611 22.01 5.50 -2.08
C LEU A 611 22.93 4.38 -1.56
N MET A 612 22.84 4.03 -0.27
CA MET A 612 23.53 2.88 0.33
C MET A 612 23.14 1.56 -0.37
N LYS A 613 21.85 1.39 -0.71
CA LYS A 613 21.39 0.23 -1.49
C LYS A 613 21.99 0.20 -2.91
N GLN A 614 22.10 1.36 -3.59
CA GLN A 614 22.80 1.44 -4.88
C GLN A 614 24.27 1.08 -4.75
N ARG A 615 24.94 1.59 -3.71
CA ARG A 615 26.36 1.31 -3.43
C ARG A 615 26.65 -0.17 -3.16
N ARG A 616 25.72 -0.93 -2.57
CA ARG A 616 25.86 -2.38 -2.42
C ARG A 616 26.03 -3.12 -3.76
N PHE A 617 25.40 -2.62 -4.83
CA PHE A 617 25.35 -3.31 -6.12
C PHE A 617 26.19 -2.65 -7.23
N LEU A 618 26.81 -1.50 -6.94
CA LEU A 618 27.82 -0.86 -7.79
C LEU A 618 29.21 -1.03 -7.18
N ASP A 619 30.22 -1.20 -8.03
CA ASP A 619 31.60 -0.96 -7.62
C ASP A 619 31.82 0.53 -7.28
N GLU A 620 32.89 0.80 -6.52
CA GLU A 620 33.24 2.14 -6.05
C GLU A 620 33.40 3.16 -7.19
N ALA A 621 34.01 2.77 -8.32
CA ALA A 621 34.24 3.67 -9.44
C ALA A 621 32.92 4.00 -10.17
N SER A 622 32.04 3.02 -10.35
CA SER A 622 30.69 3.21 -10.91
C SER A 622 29.82 4.09 -10.01
N PHE A 623 29.86 3.88 -8.69
CA PHE A 623 29.14 4.72 -7.72
C PHE A 623 29.67 6.16 -7.73
N ASN A 624 31.00 6.34 -7.67
CA ASN A 624 31.64 7.67 -7.73
C ASN A 624 31.39 8.40 -9.07
N LYS A 625 31.35 7.68 -10.21
CA LYS A 625 30.97 8.23 -11.53
C LYS A 625 29.54 8.78 -11.53
N MET A 626 28.59 7.98 -11.02
CA MET A 626 27.17 8.39 -10.89
C MET A 626 27.01 9.58 -9.92
N TRP A 627 27.70 9.51 -8.78
CA TRP A 627 27.75 10.56 -7.77
C TRP A 627 28.23 11.88 -8.36
N HIS A 628 29.43 11.92 -8.93
CA HIS A 628 29.99 13.15 -9.49
C HIS A 628 29.13 13.72 -10.63
N ALA A 629 28.57 12.87 -11.49
CA ALA A 629 27.63 13.31 -12.52
C ALA A 629 26.41 14.03 -11.94
N LEU A 630 25.81 13.52 -10.86
CA LEU A 630 24.71 14.19 -10.17
C LEU A 630 25.17 15.48 -9.49
N ARG A 631 26.26 15.45 -8.70
CA ARG A 631 26.83 16.64 -8.03
C ARG A 631 27.07 17.79 -9.00
N ASP A 632 27.71 17.48 -10.11
CA ASP A 632 28.20 18.48 -11.07
C ASP A 632 27.05 19.02 -11.93
N SER A 633 25.96 18.26 -12.09
CA SER A 633 24.70 18.72 -12.70
C SER A 633 23.90 19.73 -11.84
N MET A 634 24.12 19.73 -10.52
CA MET A 634 23.43 20.64 -9.60
C MET A 634 24.15 22.01 -9.55
N PRO A 635 23.43 23.14 -9.44
CA PRO A 635 24.07 24.46 -9.25
C PRO A 635 24.96 24.51 -7.99
N PRO A 636 26.05 25.29 -7.98
CA PRO A 636 26.83 25.52 -6.78
C PRO A 636 26.00 26.13 -5.64
N GLY A 637 26.11 25.59 -4.42
CA GLY A 637 25.40 26.05 -3.23
C GLY A 637 24.98 24.90 -2.32
N LYS A 638 24.13 25.22 -1.33
CA LYS A 638 23.69 24.29 -0.27
C LYS A 638 23.15 22.95 -0.77
N ASP A 639 22.43 22.93 -1.90
CA ASP A 639 21.86 21.67 -2.42
C ASP A 639 22.96 20.73 -2.94
N ARG A 640 24.00 21.26 -3.60
CA ARG A 640 25.17 20.48 -4.02
C ARG A 640 25.92 19.92 -2.82
N GLU A 641 26.12 20.74 -1.77
CA GLU A 641 26.74 20.33 -0.50
C GLU A 641 25.93 19.25 0.23
N ARG A 642 24.60 19.41 0.32
CA ARG A 642 23.67 18.44 0.93
C ARG A 642 23.68 17.09 0.23
N ILE A 643 23.75 17.07 -1.10
CA ILE A 643 23.82 15.79 -1.83
C ILE A 643 25.21 15.16 -1.63
N GLN A 644 26.28 15.96 -1.53
CA GLN A 644 27.62 15.44 -1.20
C GLN A 644 27.65 14.74 0.14
N GLN A 645 27.17 15.41 1.18
CA GLN A 645 27.03 14.83 2.51
C GLN A 645 26.30 13.47 2.48
N ARG A 646 25.19 13.36 1.73
CA ARG A 646 24.40 12.10 1.66
C ARG A 646 25.10 10.96 0.94
N PHE A 647 25.91 11.25 -0.08
CA PHE A 647 26.69 10.22 -0.76
C PHE A 647 27.86 9.75 0.12
N GLU A 648 28.48 10.67 0.87
CA GLU A 648 29.51 10.35 1.87
C GLU A 648 28.91 9.51 3.02
N GLU A 649 27.76 9.93 3.59
CA GLU A 649 27.01 9.18 4.60
C GLU A 649 26.56 7.79 4.10
N ALA A 650 26.18 7.66 2.81
CA ALA A 650 25.77 6.39 2.22
C ALA A 650 26.95 5.43 2.00
N GLU A 651 28.12 5.94 1.63
CA GLU A 651 29.36 5.17 1.53
C GLU A 651 29.80 4.69 2.93
N ASP A 652 29.83 5.59 3.91
CA ASP A 652 30.20 5.25 5.29
C ASP A 652 29.25 4.21 5.90
N ALA A 653 27.92 4.39 5.74
CA ALA A 653 26.92 3.43 6.21
C ALA A 653 27.07 2.06 5.51
N TYR A 654 27.33 2.03 4.20
CA TYR A 654 27.61 0.80 3.48
C TYR A 654 28.88 0.10 3.99
N LEU A 655 29.99 0.82 4.13
CA LEU A 655 31.27 0.26 4.56
C LEU A 655 31.23 -0.25 6.00
N LEU A 656 30.59 0.48 6.92
CA LEU A 656 30.41 0.05 8.31
C LEU A 656 29.57 -1.22 8.41
N THR A 657 28.44 -1.29 7.69
CA THR A 657 27.54 -2.45 7.72
C THR A 657 28.13 -3.65 6.97
N ALA A 658 28.85 -3.43 5.87
CA ALA A 658 29.63 -4.47 5.19
C ALA A 658 30.74 -5.03 6.10
N ARG A 659 31.42 -4.18 6.88
CA ARG A 659 32.45 -4.62 7.85
C ARG A 659 31.84 -5.45 8.97
N GLU A 660 30.71 -5.05 9.56
CA GLU A 660 30.03 -5.85 10.59
C GLU A 660 29.60 -7.22 10.04
N LYS A 661 29.00 -7.25 8.84
CA LYS A 661 28.67 -8.51 8.14
C LYS A 661 29.90 -9.39 7.97
N VAL A 662 30.97 -8.88 7.36
CA VAL A 662 32.19 -9.66 7.08
C VAL A 662 32.78 -10.25 8.36
N LEU A 663 32.87 -9.48 9.46
CA LEU A 663 33.45 -9.95 10.71
C LEU A 663 32.64 -11.10 11.35
N GLU A 664 31.32 -11.00 11.39
CA GLU A 664 30.47 -12.07 11.93
C GLU A 664 30.36 -13.26 10.97
N ILE A 665 30.36 -13.06 9.64
CA ILE A 665 30.37 -14.17 8.66
C ILE A 665 31.69 -14.95 8.78
N VAL A 666 32.83 -14.26 8.84
CA VAL A 666 34.16 -14.87 9.02
C VAL A 666 34.20 -15.77 10.26
N LYS A 667 33.61 -15.31 11.37
CA LYS A 667 33.48 -16.08 12.62
C LYS A 667 32.60 -17.32 12.46
N THR A 668 31.46 -17.21 11.78
CA THR A 668 30.58 -18.35 11.47
C THR A 668 31.28 -19.38 10.57
N VAL A 669 31.96 -18.93 9.51
CA VAL A 669 32.74 -19.80 8.61
C VAL A 669 33.91 -20.46 9.34
N GLN A 670 34.66 -19.70 10.16
CA GLN A 670 35.79 -20.23 10.94
C GLN A 670 35.37 -21.36 11.88
N ALA A 671 34.19 -21.28 12.50
CA ALA A 671 33.65 -22.34 13.35
C ALA A 671 33.37 -23.64 12.57
N ARG A 672 33.25 -23.58 11.24
CA ARG A 672 32.91 -24.71 10.36
C ARG A 672 34.05 -25.18 9.44
N LEU A 673 35.22 -24.54 9.44
CA LEU A 673 36.35 -24.87 8.55
C LEU A 673 36.78 -26.35 8.56
N GLY A 674 36.54 -27.07 9.66
CA GLY A 674 36.83 -28.50 9.77
C GLY A 674 35.84 -29.42 9.04
N GLU A 675 34.64 -28.92 8.70
CA GLU A 675 33.58 -29.64 7.98
C GLU A 675 33.67 -29.46 6.45
N MET A 676 34.52 -28.54 5.99
CA MET A 676 34.53 -28.04 4.62
C MET A 676 35.36 -28.89 3.63
N PRO A 677 35.00 -28.87 2.33
CA PRO A 677 35.90 -29.25 1.24
C PRO A 677 37.23 -28.51 1.30
N ALA A 678 38.32 -29.20 0.97
CA ALA A 678 39.68 -28.66 1.10
C ALA A 678 39.94 -27.46 0.18
N ASP A 679 39.29 -27.40 -0.98
CA ASP A 679 39.42 -26.30 -1.95
C ASP A 679 38.61 -25.07 -1.55
N GLU A 680 37.37 -25.24 -1.07
CA GLU A 680 36.58 -24.14 -0.48
C GLU A 680 37.28 -23.54 0.75
N ARG A 681 37.81 -24.41 1.63
CA ARG A 681 38.63 -24.00 2.77
C ARG A 681 39.86 -23.18 2.33
N LEU A 682 40.61 -23.65 1.33
CA LEU A 682 41.81 -22.96 0.84
C LEU A 682 41.46 -21.59 0.23
N ARG A 683 40.34 -21.48 -0.49
CA ARG A 683 39.83 -20.19 -1.01
C ARG A 683 39.56 -19.21 0.13
N PHE A 684 38.83 -19.64 1.16
CA PHE A 684 38.54 -18.81 2.33
C PHE A 684 39.82 -18.39 3.06
N GLU A 685 40.70 -19.34 3.41
CA GLU A 685 41.93 -19.06 4.14
C GLU A 685 42.80 -18.04 3.38
N SER A 686 42.87 -18.15 2.05
CA SER A 686 43.61 -17.21 1.19
C SER A 686 43.00 -15.80 1.19
N ALA A 687 41.70 -15.69 0.92
CA ALA A 687 41.01 -14.39 0.84
C ALA A 687 40.92 -13.70 2.21
N HIS A 688 40.68 -14.48 3.27
CA HIS A 688 40.68 -13.99 4.65
C HIS A 688 42.07 -13.50 5.07
N ALA A 689 43.15 -14.20 4.70
CA ALA A 689 44.51 -13.74 4.98
C ALA A 689 44.84 -12.40 4.28
N GLU A 690 44.36 -12.20 3.03
CA GLU A 690 44.48 -10.90 2.36
C GLU A 690 43.70 -9.80 3.10
N PHE A 691 42.44 -10.06 3.45
CA PHE A 691 41.61 -9.10 4.20
C PHE A 691 42.24 -8.71 5.54
N VAL A 692 42.73 -9.68 6.32
CA VAL A 692 43.44 -9.44 7.58
C VAL A 692 44.71 -8.62 7.36
N ARG A 693 45.52 -8.94 6.34
CA ARG A 693 46.74 -8.17 6.01
C ARG A 693 46.43 -6.70 5.73
N VAL A 694 45.37 -6.42 4.96
CA VAL A 694 45.00 -5.05 4.57
C VAL A 694 44.46 -4.26 5.78
N ASN A 695 43.63 -4.87 6.64
CA ASN A 695 43.19 -4.23 7.89
C ASN A 695 44.37 -3.94 8.84
N ALA A 696 45.26 -4.91 9.06
CA ALA A 696 46.43 -4.74 9.93
C ALA A 696 47.39 -3.64 9.43
N ALA A 697 47.48 -3.44 8.11
CA ALA A 697 48.24 -2.32 7.54
C ALA A 697 47.59 -0.96 7.89
N ALA A 698 46.27 -0.86 7.85
CA ALA A 698 45.55 0.37 8.24
C ALA A 698 45.72 0.70 9.73
N ASP A 699 45.60 -0.30 10.63
CA ASP A 699 45.77 -0.09 12.08
C ASP A 699 47.16 0.46 12.46
N GLN A 700 48.19 0.09 11.68
CA GLN A 700 49.58 0.52 11.89
C GLN A 700 49.91 1.85 11.20
N ALA A 701 49.19 2.22 10.15
CA ALA A 701 49.50 3.38 9.32
C ALA A 701 49.10 4.73 9.96
N ARG A 702 49.78 5.81 9.60
CA ARG A 702 49.56 7.18 10.10
C ARG A 702 49.72 8.19 8.95
N GLY A 703 49.07 9.35 9.04
CA GLY A 703 49.11 10.39 8.00
C GLY A 703 48.67 9.85 6.63
N ASP A 704 49.31 10.28 5.55
CA ASP A 704 48.99 9.85 4.17
C ASP A 704 49.00 8.33 3.97
N ALA A 705 49.84 7.62 4.71
CA ALA A 705 49.88 6.15 4.69
C ALA A 705 48.58 5.53 5.25
N LEU A 706 47.93 6.18 6.22
CA LEU A 706 46.63 5.76 6.74
C LEU A 706 45.54 5.97 5.70
N THR A 707 45.51 7.12 5.03
CA THR A 707 44.56 7.39 3.93
C THR A 707 44.69 6.33 2.82
N LYS A 708 45.93 5.99 2.42
CA LYS A 708 46.16 4.93 1.43
C LYS A 708 45.71 3.56 1.93
N ALA A 709 46.04 3.18 3.18
CA ALA A 709 45.67 1.89 3.73
C ALA A 709 44.15 1.76 3.93
N LEU A 710 43.46 2.83 4.30
CA LEU A 710 41.99 2.87 4.36
C LEU A 710 41.36 2.68 2.98
N ALA A 711 41.90 3.33 1.93
CA ALA A 711 41.45 3.08 0.56
C ALA A 711 41.68 1.61 0.11
N GLU A 712 42.79 0.98 0.51
CA GLU A 712 43.01 -0.45 0.29
C GLU A 712 41.98 -1.31 1.05
N VAL A 713 41.61 -0.98 2.29
CA VAL A 713 40.53 -1.64 3.05
C VAL A 713 39.18 -1.47 2.35
N GLN A 714 38.83 -0.24 1.94
CA GLN A 714 37.58 0.08 1.26
C GLN A 714 37.43 -0.67 -0.06
N ALA A 715 38.51 -0.83 -0.84
CA ALA A 715 38.51 -1.62 -2.06
C ALA A 715 38.53 -3.14 -1.81
N ALA A 716 39.09 -3.62 -0.69
CA ALA A 716 39.13 -5.05 -0.36
C ALA A 716 37.82 -5.58 0.25
N LEU A 717 37.15 -4.78 1.08
CA LEU A 717 35.99 -5.20 1.88
C LEU A 717 34.79 -5.69 1.02
N PRO A 718 34.32 -4.96 -0.01
CA PRO A 718 33.24 -5.43 -0.88
C PRO A 718 33.60 -6.69 -1.66
N ARG A 719 34.84 -6.81 -2.15
CA ARG A 719 35.31 -8.00 -2.89
C ARG A 719 35.36 -9.23 -2.00
N PHE A 720 35.75 -9.08 -0.74
CA PHE A 720 35.74 -10.17 0.23
C PHE A 720 34.30 -10.54 0.64
N LEU A 721 33.40 -9.55 0.80
CA LEU A 721 31.98 -9.82 1.02
C LEU A 721 31.33 -10.55 -0.16
N ASP A 722 31.59 -10.13 -1.40
CA ASP A 722 31.09 -10.82 -2.61
C ASP A 722 31.55 -12.28 -2.67
N MET A 723 32.81 -12.56 -2.34
CA MET A 723 33.34 -13.93 -2.25
C MET A 723 32.63 -14.76 -1.15
N LEU A 724 32.31 -14.13 -0.01
CA LEU A 724 31.51 -14.77 1.04
C LEU A 724 30.06 -15.03 0.58
N GLU A 725 29.40 -14.06 -0.08
CA GLU A 725 28.05 -14.22 -0.65
C GLU A 725 28.00 -15.33 -1.73
N GLU A 726 29.06 -15.51 -2.52
CA GLU A 726 29.15 -16.55 -3.57
C GLU A 726 29.41 -17.95 -3.00
N HIS A 727 30.41 -18.10 -2.12
CA HIS A 727 30.91 -19.41 -1.69
C HIS A 727 30.36 -19.87 -0.33
N PHE A 728 29.81 -18.97 0.49
CA PHE A 728 29.30 -19.25 1.85
C PHE A 728 27.85 -18.78 2.05
N PRO A 729 26.93 -18.99 1.09
CA PRO A 729 25.62 -18.35 1.10
C PRO A 729 24.71 -18.81 2.25
N ASP A 730 24.99 -19.96 2.86
CA ASP A 730 24.23 -20.47 4.00
C ASP A 730 24.69 -19.80 5.31
N GLU A 731 26.00 -19.65 5.53
CA GLU A 731 26.60 -18.89 6.64
C GLU A 731 26.32 -17.40 6.54
N VAL A 732 26.32 -16.84 5.33
CA VAL A 732 25.92 -15.45 5.07
C VAL A 732 24.48 -15.24 5.50
N MET A 733 23.54 -16.06 4.98
CA MET A 733 22.12 -15.95 5.32
C MET A 733 21.90 -16.06 6.83
N GLU A 734 22.49 -17.06 7.49
CA GLU A 734 22.41 -17.24 8.95
C GLU A 734 22.93 -16.01 9.72
N THR A 735 24.11 -15.51 9.37
CA THR A 735 24.69 -14.34 10.05
C THR A 735 23.84 -13.09 9.80
N THR A 736 23.35 -12.88 8.57
CA THR A 736 22.51 -11.72 8.25
C THR A 736 21.15 -11.76 8.97
N ASP A 737 20.51 -12.93 9.07
CA ASP A 737 19.29 -13.13 9.85
C ASP A 737 19.52 -12.83 11.34
N ALA A 738 20.66 -13.28 11.90
CA ALA A 738 21.02 -13.04 13.29
C ALA A 738 21.32 -11.55 13.57
N LEU A 739 22.04 -10.87 12.67
CA LEU A 739 22.28 -9.43 12.74
C LEU A 739 20.97 -8.64 12.62
N TYR A 740 20.08 -9.02 11.70
CA TYR A 740 18.77 -8.41 11.56
C TYR A 740 17.91 -8.57 12.82
N ALA A 741 17.82 -9.79 13.38
CA ALA A 741 17.08 -10.05 14.61
C ALA A 741 17.64 -9.30 15.83
N LYS A 742 18.97 -9.22 15.97
CA LYS A 742 19.66 -8.42 16.99
C LYS A 742 19.27 -6.93 16.88
N SER A 743 19.41 -6.36 15.69
CA SER A 743 19.17 -4.92 15.47
C SER A 743 17.69 -4.56 15.61
N MET A 744 16.77 -5.41 15.13
CA MET A 744 15.34 -5.24 15.33
C MET A 744 14.92 -5.41 16.80
N THR A 745 15.63 -6.21 17.60
CA THR A 745 15.39 -6.32 19.05
C THR A 745 15.67 -4.98 19.74
N THR A 746 16.80 -4.33 19.44
CA THR A 746 17.14 -2.99 19.96
C THR A 746 16.09 -1.96 19.56
N LEU A 747 15.71 -1.93 18.28
CA LEU A 747 14.70 -1.03 17.73
C LEU A 747 13.32 -1.21 18.42
N ARG A 748 12.93 -2.46 18.71
CA ARG A 748 11.69 -2.76 19.45
C ARG A 748 11.76 -2.35 20.93
N ALA A 749 12.94 -2.39 21.55
CA ALA A 749 13.14 -1.85 22.90
C ALA A 749 12.94 -0.32 22.91
N ASP A 750 13.50 0.41 21.94
CA ASP A 750 13.29 1.85 21.80
C ASP A 750 11.83 2.20 21.50
N GLN A 751 11.13 1.42 20.68
CA GLN A 751 9.67 1.58 20.47
C GLN A 751 8.87 1.32 21.75
N GLY A 752 9.29 0.38 22.60
CA GLY A 752 8.73 0.19 23.93
C GLY A 752 8.93 1.42 24.81
N ARG A 753 10.15 1.96 24.83
CA ARG A 753 10.50 3.20 25.55
C ARG A 753 9.67 4.41 25.09
N VAL A 754 9.39 4.55 23.79
CA VAL A 754 8.45 5.58 23.29
C VAL A 754 7.07 5.41 23.90
N GLY A 755 6.50 4.20 23.85
CA GLY A 755 5.17 3.94 24.43
C GLY A 755 5.09 4.22 25.93
N GLU A 756 6.12 3.82 26.69
CA GLU A 756 6.23 4.12 28.13
C GLU A 756 6.33 5.63 28.42
N LEU A 757 7.11 6.37 27.63
CA LEU A 757 7.26 7.82 27.77
C LEU A 757 5.98 8.58 27.38
N GLU A 758 5.30 8.15 26.31
CA GLU A 758 4.01 8.74 25.90
C GLU A 758 2.91 8.47 26.93
N GLN A 759 2.83 7.24 27.46
CA GLN A 759 1.90 6.93 28.55
C GLN A 759 2.22 7.76 29.80
N HIS A 760 3.49 7.82 30.22
CA HIS A 760 3.88 8.64 31.38
C HIS A 760 3.57 10.13 31.16
N PHE A 761 3.71 10.66 29.94
CA PHE A 761 3.38 12.05 29.61
C PHE A 761 1.87 12.33 29.70
N LEU A 762 1.03 11.36 29.33
CA LEU A 762 -0.44 11.47 29.44
C LEU A 762 -0.95 11.30 30.89
N GLU A 763 -0.30 10.47 31.69
CA GLU A 763 -0.66 10.16 33.08
C GLU A 763 0.07 11.04 34.12
N ALA A 764 0.94 11.94 33.64
CA ALA A 764 1.86 12.75 34.44
C ALA A 764 1.15 13.56 35.54
N THR A 765 1.28 13.08 36.77
CA THR A 765 0.98 13.84 37.99
C THR A 765 2.21 13.82 38.88
N GLN A 766 2.54 14.97 39.47
CA GLN A 766 3.76 15.15 40.25
C GLN A 766 3.77 14.22 41.47
N GLY A 767 4.75 13.32 41.56
CA GLY A 767 4.84 12.36 42.67
C GLY A 767 6.11 11.52 42.67
N PRO A 768 6.27 10.57 43.62
CA PRO A 768 7.50 9.79 43.78
C PRO A 768 7.91 8.94 42.56
N ALA A 769 6.95 8.63 41.67
CA ALA A 769 7.23 7.94 40.41
C ALA A 769 8.05 8.80 39.41
N CYS A 770 7.95 10.13 39.48
CA CYS A 770 8.65 11.05 38.58
C CYS A 770 10.18 10.87 38.61
N GLU A 771 10.77 10.71 39.80
CA GLU A 771 12.23 10.51 39.98
C GLU A 771 12.74 9.21 39.32
N LYS A 772 11.86 8.24 39.09
CA LYS A 772 12.17 7.00 38.35
C LYS A 772 12.28 7.24 36.84
N HIS A 773 11.48 8.15 36.29
CA HIS A 773 11.36 8.38 34.84
C HIS A 773 12.20 9.56 34.33
N HIS A 774 12.43 10.59 35.15
CA HIS A 774 13.21 11.79 34.79
C HIS A 774 14.12 12.25 35.94
N LYS A 775 14.96 11.32 36.40
CA LYS A 775 15.91 11.48 37.51
C LYS A 775 16.74 12.77 37.39
N GLY A 776 16.69 13.63 38.40
CA GLY A 776 17.46 14.89 38.43
C GLY A 776 16.94 16.01 37.52
N VAL A 777 15.75 15.87 36.92
CA VAL A 777 15.06 16.93 36.17
C VAL A 777 13.73 17.22 36.86
N SER A 778 13.37 18.50 37.04
CA SER A 778 12.07 18.83 37.66
C SER A 778 10.91 18.36 36.79
N HIS A 779 9.76 18.08 37.38
CA HIS A 779 8.61 17.58 36.61
C HIS A 779 8.11 18.59 35.57
N ALA A 780 8.19 19.89 35.87
CA ALA A 780 7.85 20.96 34.92
C ALA A 780 8.85 21.03 33.76
N ASP A 781 10.15 20.96 34.05
CA ASP A 781 11.21 20.94 33.03
C ASP A 781 11.10 19.70 32.13
N TRP A 782 10.77 18.55 32.73
CA TRP A 782 10.54 17.32 31.97
C TRP A 782 9.31 17.44 31.07
N LEU A 783 8.17 17.95 31.56
CA LEU A 783 6.98 18.16 30.71
C LEU A 783 7.26 19.11 29.53
N ALA A 784 8.11 20.12 29.72
CA ALA A 784 8.54 21.03 28.65
C ALA A 784 9.47 20.34 27.61
N GLN A 785 10.35 19.43 28.05
CA GLN A 785 11.39 18.82 27.21
C GLN A 785 10.98 17.46 26.59
N ALA A 786 10.10 16.71 27.27
CA ALA A 786 9.71 15.36 26.89
C ALA A 786 9.13 15.23 25.47
N PRO A 787 8.28 16.16 24.97
CA PRO A 787 7.79 16.08 23.59
C PRO A 787 8.92 16.09 22.55
N ALA A 788 9.96 16.90 22.76
CA ALA A 788 11.12 16.95 21.87
C ALA A 788 11.97 15.66 21.98
N GLY A 789 12.22 15.17 23.20
CA GLY A 789 12.96 13.92 23.42
C GLY A 789 12.26 12.68 22.85
N ILE A 790 10.94 12.57 23.02
CA ILE A 790 10.11 11.53 22.41
C ILE A 790 10.17 11.63 20.88
N ASN A 791 10.04 12.83 20.32
CA ASN A 791 10.08 13.04 18.86
C ASN A 791 11.45 12.70 18.25
N ALA A 792 12.55 13.06 18.93
CA ALA A 792 13.91 12.67 18.54
C ALA A 792 14.14 11.14 18.67
N LEU A 793 13.57 10.48 19.69
CA LEU A 793 13.60 9.02 19.80
C LEU A 793 12.82 8.35 18.66
N LYS A 794 11.64 8.85 18.28
CA LYS A 794 10.90 8.38 17.09
C LYS A 794 11.70 8.55 15.80
N ALA A 795 12.39 9.68 15.64
CA ALA A 795 13.25 9.92 14.49
C ALA A 795 14.43 8.95 14.43
N ARG A 796 15.09 8.66 15.56
CA ARG A 796 16.17 7.65 15.64
C ARG A 796 15.69 6.21 15.47
N ILE A 797 14.49 5.87 15.95
CA ILE A 797 13.82 4.58 15.63
C ILE A 797 13.65 4.47 14.12
N LYS A 798 13.24 5.56 13.46
CA LYS A 798 13.06 5.60 12.00
C LYS A 798 14.38 5.55 11.24
N GLN A 799 15.47 6.09 11.79
CA GLN A 799 16.81 5.85 11.28
C GLN A 799 17.20 4.38 11.40
N ALA A 800 17.05 3.82 12.59
CA ALA A 800 17.33 2.41 12.86
C ALA A 800 16.55 1.46 11.95
N GLN A 801 15.29 1.78 11.58
CA GLN A 801 14.49 0.97 10.65
C GLN A 801 15.24 0.65 9.35
N PHE A 802 15.75 1.66 8.64
CA PHE A 802 16.42 1.42 7.35
C PHE A 802 17.92 1.12 7.47
N THR A 803 18.59 1.48 8.56
CA THR A 803 19.97 0.98 8.76
C THR A 803 19.95 -0.51 9.07
N ASN A 804 18.95 -0.98 9.83
CA ASN A 804 18.85 -2.39 10.22
C ASN A 804 18.39 -3.28 9.06
N ILE A 805 17.52 -2.77 8.18
CA ILE A 805 17.01 -3.53 7.03
C ILE A 805 18.09 -3.83 5.97
N VAL A 806 19.30 -3.26 6.08
CA VAL A 806 20.47 -3.69 5.29
C VAL A 806 20.90 -5.13 5.61
N PHE A 807 20.58 -5.62 6.81
CA PHE A 807 20.81 -7.00 7.23
C PHE A 807 19.67 -7.92 6.80
N ALA A 808 18.47 -7.39 6.53
CA ALA A 808 17.44 -8.15 5.85
C ALA A 808 17.86 -8.40 4.40
N ASN A 809 17.73 -9.64 3.93
CA ASN A 809 17.93 -9.96 2.52
C ASN A 809 16.71 -9.48 1.71
N GLU A 810 16.93 -9.02 0.48
CA GLU A 810 15.88 -8.64 -0.51
C GLU A 810 14.90 -7.48 -0.14
N ALA A 811 14.77 -7.07 1.13
CA ALA A 811 13.73 -6.15 1.62
C ALA A 811 13.79 -4.72 1.02
N TYR A 812 12.67 -4.00 1.11
CA TYR A 812 12.55 -2.59 0.70
C TYR A 812 13.11 -1.67 1.80
N VAL A 813 14.14 -0.88 1.46
CA VAL A 813 14.87 -0.04 2.43
C VAL A 813 14.18 1.31 2.67
N SER A 814 13.39 1.81 1.71
CA SER A 814 12.72 3.11 1.80
C SER A 814 11.21 3.02 1.97
N GLN A 815 10.67 3.95 2.77
CA GLN A 815 9.24 4.20 2.80
C GLN A 815 8.72 4.63 1.43
N GLY A 816 9.49 5.40 0.66
CA GLY A 816 9.13 5.77 -0.71
C GLY A 816 8.80 4.58 -1.61
N ALA A 817 9.64 3.54 -1.64
CA ALA A 817 9.35 2.31 -2.39
C ALA A 817 8.14 1.55 -1.84
N ILE A 818 7.94 1.51 -0.53
CA ILE A 818 6.77 0.87 0.09
C ILE A 818 5.48 1.63 -0.23
N THR A 819 5.45 2.96 -0.10
CA THR A 819 4.32 3.83 -0.45
C THR A 819 3.99 3.72 -1.94
N HIS A 820 5.00 3.83 -2.82
CA HIS A 820 4.81 3.79 -4.28
C HIS A 820 4.42 2.40 -4.78
N ILE A 821 5.19 1.36 -4.44
CA ILE A 821 5.07 0.03 -5.05
C ILE A 821 4.12 -0.86 -4.25
N VAL A 822 4.39 -1.07 -2.96
CA VAL A 822 3.72 -2.10 -2.15
C VAL A 822 2.30 -1.67 -1.74
N SER A 823 2.17 -0.45 -1.22
CA SER A 823 0.90 0.14 -0.77
C SER A 823 0.18 0.92 -1.87
N GLY A 824 0.89 1.32 -2.92
CA GLY A 824 0.35 2.03 -4.08
C GLY A 824 0.07 1.09 -5.25
N ALA A 825 1.08 0.81 -6.07
CA ALA A 825 0.95 0.04 -7.30
C ALA A 825 0.33 -1.35 -7.11
N GLN A 826 0.69 -2.05 -6.03
CA GLN A 826 0.28 -3.43 -5.70
C GLN A 826 -0.93 -3.53 -4.75
N ALA A 827 -1.52 -2.42 -4.28
CA ALA A 827 -2.69 -2.50 -3.43
C ALA A 827 -3.88 -3.14 -4.16
N ALA A 828 -4.48 -4.15 -3.53
CA ALA A 828 -5.62 -4.90 -4.08
C ALA A 828 -6.91 -4.08 -4.17
N ASP A 829 -7.07 -3.08 -3.30
CA ASP A 829 -8.21 -2.15 -3.33
C ASP A 829 -7.86 -0.89 -4.16
N PRO A 830 -8.60 -0.60 -5.24
CA PRO A 830 -8.41 0.61 -6.05
C PRO A 830 -8.62 1.93 -5.30
N VAL A 831 -9.41 1.96 -4.23
CA VAL A 831 -9.64 3.18 -3.43
C VAL A 831 -8.41 3.50 -2.60
N THR A 832 -7.96 2.55 -1.77
CA THR A 832 -6.71 2.61 -1.02
C THR A 832 -5.53 2.97 -1.91
N LYS A 833 -5.42 2.33 -3.09
CA LYS A 833 -4.39 2.66 -4.10
C LYS A 833 -4.40 4.14 -4.50
N ALA A 834 -5.58 4.68 -4.83
CA ALA A 834 -5.71 6.08 -5.22
C ALA A 834 -5.40 7.04 -4.07
N GLU A 835 -5.80 6.71 -2.84
CA GLU A 835 -5.52 7.53 -1.65
C GLU A 835 -4.03 7.56 -1.28
N VAL A 836 -3.35 6.42 -1.34
CA VAL A 836 -1.90 6.31 -1.07
C VAL A 836 -1.13 7.11 -2.12
N LEU A 837 -1.41 6.88 -3.41
CA LEU A 837 -0.71 7.56 -4.50
C LEU A 837 -1.05 9.06 -4.60
N ALA A 838 -2.19 9.52 -4.11
CA ALA A 838 -2.49 10.95 -4.01
C ALA A 838 -1.65 11.67 -2.92
N ARG A 839 -1.15 10.95 -1.93
CA ARG A 839 -0.39 11.49 -0.78
C ARG A 839 1.12 11.41 -0.94
N ILE A 840 1.63 10.61 -1.89
CA ILE A 840 3.08 10.39 -2.05
C ILE A 840 3.85 11.67 -2.37
N GLN A 841 4.96 11.93 -1.69
CA GLN A 841 5.75 13.15 -1.85
C GLN A 841 6.87 13.04 -2.91
N PRO A 842 7.43 14.16 -3.40
CA PRO A 842 8.58 14.13 -4.31
C PRO A 842 9.76 13.34 -3.76
N ALA A 843 10.03 13.46 -2.46
CA ALA A 843 11.08 12.70 -1.78
C ALA A 843 10.81 11.20 -1.80
N GLU A 844 9.58 10.76 -1.53
CA GLU A 844 9.18 9.35 -1.60
C GLU A 844 9.27 8.78 -3.03
N LEU A 845 8.87 9.55 -4.04
CA LEU A 845 9.05 9.15 -5.46
C LEU A 845 10.53 9.05 -5.85
N LEU A 846 11.37 9.97 -5.34
CA LEU A 846 12.81 9.93 -5.57
C LEU A 846 13.46 8.70 -4.93
N GLN A 847 13.19 8.47 -3.64
CA GLN A 847 13.61 7.28 -2.91
C GLN A 847 13.16 6.02 -3.65
N SER A 848 11.90 5.94 -4.07
CA SER A 848 11.40 4.78 -4.81
C SER A 848 12.18 4.54 -6.10
N ALA A 849 12.41 5.57 -6.93
CA ALA A 849 13.19 5.40 -8.16
C ALA A 849 14.65 5.01 -7.87
N ASN A 850 15.27 5.62 -6.86
CA ASN A 850 16.64 5.28 -6.42
C ASN A 850 16.76 3.84 -5.94
N GLU A 851 15.78 3.35 -5.21
CA GLU A 851 15.72 1.96 -4.76
C GLU A 851 15.46 0.98 -5.92
N GLN A 852 14.57 1.32 -6.87
CA GLN A 852 14.38 0.49 -8.05
C GLN A 852 15.60 0.51 -8.99
N MET A 853 16.41 1.58 -8.97
CA MET A 853 17.70 1.61 -9.65
C MET A 853 18.73 0.68 -8.96
N ALA A 854 18.75 0.63 -7.63
CA ALA A 854 19.56 -0.34 -6.88
C ALA A 854 19.15 -1.79 -7.20
N ASP A 855 17.86 -2.09 -7.19
CA ASP A 855 17.35 -3.42 -7.52
C ASP A 855 17.62 -3.80 -9.00
N PHE A 856 17.62 -2.81 -9.91
CA PHE A 856 18.07 -3.00 -11.30
C PHE A 856 19.56 -3.38 -11.35
N TYR A 857 20.42 -2.69 -10.61
CA TYR A 857 21.84 -3.04 -10.53
C TYR A 857 22.06 -4.44 -9.91
N LYS A 858 21.26 -4.84 -8.92
CA LYS A 858 21.27 -6.20 -8.36
C LYS A 858 21.04 -7.27 -9.43
N ASP A 859 19.92 -7.21 -10.15
CA ASP A 859 19.59 -8.18 -11.21
C ASP A 859 20.69 -8.19 -12.31
N MET A 860 21.25 -7.02 -12.65
CA MET A 860 22.35 -6.90 -13.62
C MET A 860 23.65 -7.53 -13.12
N LYS A 861 24.04 -7.35 -11.84
CA LYS A 861 25.25 -7.95 -11.24
C LYS A 861 25.15 -9.46 -11.22
N HIS A 862 24.02 -10.01 -10.78
CA HIS A 862 23.82 -11.47 -10.72
C HIS A 862 23.89 -12.14 -12.10
N LEU A 863 23.32 -11.51 -13.14
CA LEU A 863 23.25 -12.11 -14.48
C LEU A 863 24.51 -11.85 -15.33
N GLU A 864 25.33 -10.87 -14.94
CA GLU A 864 26.62 -10.58 -15.57
C GLU A 864 27.61 -11.78 -15.49
N HIS A 865 27.59 -12.57 -14.41
CA HIS A 865 28.38 -13.81 -14.33
C HIS A 865 28.00 -14.81 -15.44
N GLY A 866 26.71 -14.95 -15.73
CA GLY A 866 26.22 -15.80 -16.83
C GLY A 866 26.65 -15.27 -18.20
N VAL A 867 26.66 -13.95 -18.39
CA VAL A 867 27.13 -13.28 -19.61
C VAL A 867 28.64 -13.45 -19.83
N HIS A 868 29.44 -13.46 -18.77
CA HIS A 868 30.89 -13.68 -18.86
C HIS A 868 31.27 -15.15 -19.06
N ALA A 869 30.49 -16.08 -18.49
CA ALA A 869 30.67 -17.53 -18.69
C ALA A 869 30.14 -18.04 -20.04
N ALA A 870 29.18 -17.33 -20.67
CA ALA A 870 28.58 -17.73 -21.93
C ALA A 870 29.55 -17.62 -23.13
N ALA A 871 29.44 -18.56 -24.07
CA ALA A 871 30.23 -18.55 -25.29
C ALA A 871 29.92 -17.29 -26.15
N PRO A 872 30.93 -16.75 -26.87
CA PRO A 872 30.72 -15.61 -27.76
C PRO A 872 29.63 -15.84 -28.81
N GLY A 873 28.97 -14.76 -29.23
CA GLY A 873 27.87 -14.82 -30.21
C GLY A 873 26.52 -15.11 -29.56
N LYS A 874 25.85 -16.18 -29.97
CA LYS A 874 24.43 -16.45 -29.66
C LYS A 874 24.18 -16.63 -28.17
N ASP A 875 25.02 -17.36 -27.46
CA ASP A 875 24.82 -17.65 -26.03
C ASP A 875 25.02 -16.41 -25.17
N LYS A 876 26.10 -15.64 -25.39
CA LYS A 876 26.31 -14.35 -24.72
C LYS A 876 25.18 -13.35 -25.00
N ARG A 877 24.67 -13.31 -26.24
CA ARG A 877 23.51 -12.49 -26.61
C ARG A 877 22.24 -12.92 -25.87
N ARG A 878 22.01 -14.22 -25.69
CA ARG A 878 20.87 -14.74 -24.91
C ARG A 878 21.01 -14.42 -23.41
N ALA A 879 22.20 -14.53 -22.84
CA ALA A 879 22.44 -14.15 -21.45
C ALA A 879 22.17 -12.64 -21.21
N ASN A 880 22.57 -11.75 -22.13
CA ASN A 880 22.16 -10.34 -22.10
C ASN A 880 20.62 -10.19 -22.15
N GLY A 881 19.96 -10.96 -23.02
CA GLY A 881 18.50 -10.97 -23.14
C GLY A 881 17.77 -11.42 -21.88
N GLU A 882 18.25 -12.44 -21.17
CA GLU A 882 17.68 -12.86 -19.87
C GLU A 882 17.79 -11.71 -18.85
N ALA A 883 18.93 -11.01 -18.79
CA ALA A 883 19.09 -9.84 -17.93
C ALA A 883 18.11 -8.71 -18.26
N PHE A 884 17.93 -8.40 -19.54
CA PHE A 884 16.95 -7.38 -19.98
C PHE A 884 15.51 -7.75 -19.59
N VAL A 885 15.12 -9.03 -19.72
CA VAL A 885 13.81 -9.53 -19.27
C VAL A 885 13.66 -9.40 -17.75
N HIS A 886 14.67 -9.85 -16.98
CA HIS A 886 14.58 -9.90 -15.52
C HIS A 886 14.45 -8.51 -14.90
N ALA A 887 15.28 -7.56 -15.32
CA ALA A 887 15.32 -6.21 -14.76
C ALA A 887 14.26 -5.24 -15.31
N SER A 888 13.52 -5.63 -16.37
CA SER A 888 12.43 -4.83 -16.97
C SER A 888 11.39 -4.32 -15.97
N LYS A 889 11.08 -5.10 -14.91
CA LYS A 889 10.19 -4.69 -13.81
C LYS A 889 10.67 -3.42 -13.12
N TYR A 890 11.98 -3.26 -12.94
CA TYR A 890 12.57 -2.14 -12.23
C TYR A 890 12.62 -0.90 -13.12
N LEU A 891 12.94 -1.06 -14.41
CA LEU A 891 12.81 0.00 -15.40
C LEU A 891 11.37 0.54 -15.47
N SER A 892 10.36 -0.33 -15.58
CA SER A 892 8.96 0.08 -15.58
C SER A 892 8.59 0.90 -14.34
N ARG A 893 8.99 0.46 -13.14
CA ARG A 893 8.72 1.16 -11.88
C ARG A 893 9.47 2.49 -11.74
N MET A 894 10.70 2.61 -12.25
CA MET A 894 11.43 3.89 -12.31
C MET A 894 10.72 4.89 -13.23
N LEU A 895 10.23 4.42 -14.38
CA LEU A 895 9.47 5.24 -15.33
C LEU A 895 8.10 5.63 -14.76
N ASP A 896 7.45 4.75 -13.98
CA ASP A 896 6.21 5.06 -13.25
C ASP A 896 6.43 6.18 -12.24
N ALA A 897 7.50 6.10 -11.43
CA ALA A 897 7.84 7.15 -10.45
C ALA A 897 8.08 8.52 -11.14
N ALA A 898 8.82 8.53 -12.25
CA ALA A 898 9.07 9.74 -13.03
C ALA A 898 7.80 10.29 -13.71
N ALA A 899 6.92 9.41 -14.18
CA ALA A 899 5.63 9.80 -14.75
C ALA A 899 4.67 10.34 -13.67
N MET A 900 4.58 9.70 -12.50
CA MET A 900 3.79 10.19 -11.37
C MET A 900 4.26 11.56 -10.89
N LEU A 901 5.57 11.81 -10.87
CA LEU A 901 6.10 13.12 -10.51
C LEU A 901 5.68 14.20 -11.53
N GLN A 902 5.72 13.88 -12.83
CA GLN A 902 5.21 14.77 -13.88
C GLN A 902 3.70 15.01 -13.75
N ASP A 903 2.90 13.94 -13.59
CA ASP A 903 1.44 14.01 -13.47
C ASP A 903 1.00 14.82 -12.24
N LYS A 904 1.68 14.65 -11.09
CA LYS A 904 1.37 15.37 -9.83
C LYS A 904 1.61 16.88 -9.96
N TYR A 905 2.64 17.29 -10.69
CA TYR A 905 3.03 18.70 -10.85
C TYR A 905 2.58 19.35 -12.16
N ALA A 906 1.81 18.65 -13.01
CA ALA A 906 1.33 19.14 -14.31
C ALA A 906 0.48 20.44 -14.29
N LYS A 907 0.08 20.93 -13.10
CA LYS A 907 -0.64 22.20 -12.90
C LYS A 907 0.24 23.33 -12.35
N ASP A 908 1.46 23.02 -11.92
CA ASP A 908 2.47 23.98 -11.49
C ASP A 908 3.38 24.23 -12.69
N GLU A 909 3.31 25.42 -13.28
CA GLU A 909 4.07 25.75 -14.50
C GLU A 909 5.59 25.71 -14.28
N GLU A 910 6.06 26.07 -13.09
CA GLU A 910 7.48 26.10 -12.76
C GLU A 910 8.02 24.67 -12.57
N ALA A 911 7.31 23.85 -11.79
CA ALA A 911 7.65 22.44 -11.61
C ALA A 911 7.50 21.64 -12.91
N THR A 912 6.44 21.90 -13.70
CA THR A 912 6.25 21.30 -15.04
C THR A 912 7.43 21.62 -15.94
N ARG A 913 7.86 22.89 -15.99
CA ARG A 913 9.05 23.30 -16.74
C ARG A 913 10.30 22.56 -16.25
N THR A 914 10.56 22.50 -14.94
CA THR A 914 11.69 21.74 -14.37
C THR A 914 11.67 20.26 -14.76
N LEU A 915 10.50 19.62 -14.72
CA LEU A 915 10.36 18.18 -14.98
C LEU A 915 10.32 17.82 -16.48
N THR A 916 9.99 18.76 -17.38
CA THR A 916 9.74 18.49 -18.81
C THR A 916 10.54 19.32 -19.81
N ALA A 917 11.32 20.33 -19.39
CA ALA A 917 12.06 21.23 -20.28
C ALA A 917 12.95 20.51 -21.31
N THR A 918 13.50 19.36 -20.95
CA THR A 918 14.19 18.45 -21.87
C THR A 918 13.62 17.04 -21.74
N LYS A 919 13.54 16.29 -22.84
CA LYS A 919 13.25 14.85 -22.74
C LYS A 919 14.44 14.10 -22.12
N TYR A 920 14.15 13.16 -21.22
CA TYR A 920 15.14 12.16 -20.77
C TYR A 920 15.77 11.44 -21.97
N ASP A 921 17.05 11.07 -21.90
CA ASP A 921 17.75 10.47 -23.04
C ASP A 921 17.09 9.17 -23.53
N MET A 922 16.65 8.32 -22.60
CA MET A 922 15.85 7.12 -22.91
C MET A 922 14.57 7.43 -23.71
N CYS A 923 13.88 8.53 -23.38
CA CYS A 923 12.67 8.95 -24.08
C CYS A 923 12.97 9.52 -25.48
N LYS A 924 14.15 10.14 -25.67
CA LYS A 924 14.63 10.57 -27.00
C LYS A 924 14.94 9.35 -27.88
N ARG A 925 15.71 8.39 -27.37
CA ARG A 925 16.10 7.16 -28.09
C ARG A 925 14.89 6.33 -28.51
N ALA A 926 13.94 6.11 -27.60
CA ALA A 926 12.71 5.35 -27.87
C ALA A 926 11.66 6.11 -28.70
N ASN A 927 11.96 7.36 -29.09
CA ASN A 927 11.09 8.29 -29.81
C ASN A 927 9.68 8.37 -29.19
N VAL A 928 9.61 8.77 -27.92
CA VAL A 928 8.36 8.93 -27.14
C VAL A 928 8.27 10.33 -26.53
N ALA A 929 7.08 10.74 -26.10
CA ALA A 929 6.84 12.04 -25.47
C ALA A 929 7.50 12.15 -24.09
N GLY A 930 7.41 11.11 -23.26
CA GLY A 930 7.93 11.10 -21.88
C GLY A 930 7.82 9.74 -21.18
N PRO A 931 8.14 9.67 -19.87
CA PRO A 931 8.25 8.42 -19.11
C PRO A 931 7.00 7.54 -19.16
N ARG A 932 5.79 8.11 -19.12
CA ARG A 932 4.52 7.36 -19.16
C ARG A 932 4.35 6.55 -20.45
N GLU A 933 4.75 7.11 -21.59
CA GLU A 933 4.70 6.43 -22.89
C GLU A 933 5.84 5.40 -23.02
N LEU A 934 7.02 5.71 -22.46
CA LEU A 934 8.12 4.74 -22.41
C LEU A 934 7.77 3.53 -21.53
N GLN A 935 7.17 3.77 -20.37
CA GLN A 935 6.67 2.75 -19.45
C GLN A 935 5.70 1.82 -20.18
N ALA A 936 4.75 2.38 -20.94
CA ALA A 936 3.79 1.58 -21.71
C ALA A 936 4.48 0.63 -22.71
N LYS A 937 5.50 1.09 -23.46
CA LYS A 937 6.28 0.22 -24.37
C LYS A 937 7.06 -0.87 -23.62
N VAL A 938 7.71 -0.52 -22.51
CA VAL A 938 8.45 -1.48 -21.67
C VAL A 938 7.50 -2.51 -21.03
N ASP A 939 6.32 -2.08 -20.60
CA ASP A 939 5.30 -2.95 -20.01
C ASP A 939 4.66 -3.89 -21.04
N GLU A 940 4.35 -3.38 -22.24
CA GLU A 940 3.72 -4.12 -23.32
C GLU A 940 4.52 -5.38 -23.69
N LEU A 941 5.83 -5.24 -23.91
CA LEU A 941 6.68 -6.36 -24.32
C LEU A 941 7.59 -6.88 -23.21
N LEU A 942 8.55 -6.10 -22.69
CA LEU A 942 9.60 -6.63 -21.81
C LEU A 942 9.05 -7.17 -20.47
N VAL A 943 8.12 -6.46 -19.83
CA VAL A 943 7.50 -6.94 -18.58
C VAL A 943 6.52 -8.08 -18.84
N SER A 944 5.84 -8.11 -19.99
CA SER A 944 5.02 -9.25 -20.41
C SER A 944 5.85 -10.52 -20.65
N LEU A 945 7.02 -10.41 -21.30
CA LEU A 945 7.98 -11.51 -21.46
C LEU A 945 8.43 -12.03 -20.10
N ARG A 946 8.72 -11.13 -19.15
CA ARG A 946 9.08 -11.49 -17.77
C ARG A 946 7.97 -12.27 -17.07
N LYS A 947 6.72 -11.80 -17.17
CA LYS A 947 5.53 -12.38 -16.49
C LYS A 947 5.02 -13.68 -17.10
N SER A 948 5.35 -13.99 -18.36
CA SER A 948 4.94 -15.26 -18.97
C SER A 948 5.67 -16.46 -18.36
N SER A 949 4.95 -17.43 -17.82
CA SER A 949 5.50 -18.73 -17.42
C SER A 949 5.56 -19.76 -18.56
N THR A 950 4.96 -19.44 -19.71
CA THR A 950 4.75 -20.37 -20.84
C THR A 950 5.78 -20.23 -21.96
N LEU A 951 6.37 -19.04 -22.13
CA LEU A 951 7.38 -18.77 -23.15
C LEU A 951 8.75 -19.37 -22.77
N PRO A 952 9.46 -20.05 -23.69
CA PRO A 952 10.85 -20.48 -23.48
C PRO A 952 11.78 -19.32 -23.12
N GLY A 953 12.74 -19.55 -22.21
CA GLY A 953 13.74 -18.55 -21.79
C GLY A 953 14.47 -17.92 -22.98
N ASP A 954 15.02 -18.75 -23.86
CA ASP A 954 15.65 -18.35 -25.13
C ASP A 954 14.76 -17.42 -25.98
N ALA A 955 13.47 -17.73 -26.11
CA ALA A 955 12.54 -16.92 -26.91
C ALA A 955 12.35 -15.52 -26.30
N LYS A 956 12.24 -15.44 -24.98
CA LYS A 956 12.17 -14.16 -24.26
C LYS A 956 13.45 -13.36 -24.44
N ALA A 957 14.60 -14.00 -24.25
CA ALA A 957 15.91 -13.36 -24.35
C ALA A 957 16.17 -12.78 -25.75
N GLU A 958 15.94 -13.57 -26.80
CA GLU A 958 16.15 -13.18 -28.20
C GLU A 958 15.31 -11.96 -28.62
N VAL A 959 14.04 -11.92 -28.17
CA VAL A 959 13.13 -10.80 -28.43
C VAL A 959 13.45 -9.59 -27.54
N ALA A 960 13.87 -9.80 -26.30
CA ALA A 960 14.26 -8.72 -25.40
C ALA A 960 15.52 -7.99 -25.85
N VAL A 961 16.53 -8.68 -26.40
CA VAL A 961 17.69 -8.02 -27.02
C VAL A 961 17.25 -7.13 -28.17
N PHE A 962 16.43 -7.64 -29.09
CA PHE A 962 15.93 -6.83 -30.20
C PHE A 962 15.12 -5.62 -29.71
N GLU A 963 14.31 -5.77 -28.67
CA GLU A 963 13.51 -4.67 -28.14
C GLU A 963 14.38 -3.61 -27.46
N VAL A 964 15.37 -4.01 -26.65
CA VAL A 964 16.33 -3.08 -26.03
C VAL A 964 17.19 -2.38 -27.09
N GLN A 965 17.65 -3.10 -28.13
CA GLN A 965 18.30 -2.51 -29.30
C GLN A 965 17.38 -1.49 -30.01
N SER A 966 16.11 -1.84 -30.23
CA SER A 966 15.15 -0.98 -30.95
C SER A 966 14.67 0.23 -30.15
N LEU A 967 14.57 0.14 -28.83
CA LEU A 967 14.14 1.25 -27.96
C LEU A 967 15.32 2.15 -27.55
N PHE A 968 16.51 1.58 -27.39
CA PHE A 968 17.61 2.25 -26.68
C PHE A 968 18.94 2.29 -27.45
N GLY A 969 19.09 1.53 -28.53
CA GLY A 969 20.37 1.41 -29.25
C GLY A 969 21.48 0.82 -28.37
N VAL A 970 21.15 -0.24 -27.64
CA VAL A 970 22.01 -0.89 -26.64
C VAL A 970 22.05 -2.40 -26.90
N ASP A 971 23.25 -2.99 -26.89
CA ASP A 971 23.48 -4.39 -27.25
C ASP A 971 23.74 -5.33 -26.04
N ASP A 972 24.11 -4.77 -24.88
CA ASP A 972 24.52 -5.55 -23.70
C ASP A 972 24.14 -4.93 -22.34
N ILE A 973 24.42 -5.69 -21.27
CA ILE A 973 24.21 -5.28 -19.87
C ILE A 973 24.93 -3.97 -19.55
N GLY A 974 26.15 -3.77 -20.06
CA GLY A 974 26.97 -2.59 -19.75
C GLY A 974 26.35 -1.31 -20.31
N GLY A 975 26.02 -1.30 -21.59
CA GLY A 975 25.34 -0.17 -22.24
C GLY A 975 23.97 0.13 -21.65
N LEU A 976 23.23 -0.89 -21.19
CA LEU A 976 21.94 -0.66 -20.52
C LEU A 976 22.16 -0.07 -19.13
N ARG A 977 23.13 -0.58 -18.36
CA ARG A 977 23.52 -0.05 -17.04
C ARG A 977 23.88 1.43 -17.14
N GLU A 978 24.75 1.82 -18.07
CA GLU A 978 25.12 3.23 -18.28
C GLU A 978 23.90 4.11 -18.64
N LEU A 979 22.99 3.64 -19.49
CA LEU A 979 21.79 4.38 -19.86
C LEU A 979 20.82 4.56 -18.68
N ILE A 980 20.65 3.53 -17.84
CA ILE A 980 19.85 3.61 -16.61
C ILE A 980 20.50 4.56 -15.61
N THR A 981 21.81 4.49 -15.41
CA THR A 981 22.54 5.44 -14.55
C THR A 981 22.35 6.88 -15.02
N ALA A 982 22.46 7.14 -16.33
CA ALA A 982 22.23 8.47 -16.88
C ALA A 982 20.78 8.97 -16.67
N PHE A 983 19.79 8.10 -16.83
CA PHE A 983 18.39 8.41 -16.50
C PHE A 983 18.21 8.71 -15.00
N GLY A 984 18.82 7.92 -14.12
CA GLY A 984 18.76 8.10 -12.67
C GLY A 984 19.36 9.44 -12.22
N VAL A 985 20.49 9.86 -12.82
CA VAL A 985 21.11 11.17 -12.59
C VAL A 985 20.19 12.32 -13.04
N ASP A 986 19.66 12.27 -14.26
CA ASP A 986 18.75 13.29 -14.82
C ASP A 986 17.45 13.39 -14.00
N PHE A 987 16.88 12.25 -13.59
CA PHE A 987 15.71 12.22 -12.71
C PHE A 987 16.01 12.79 -11.31
N ASN A 988 17.15 12.43 -10.70
CA ASN A 988 17.58 12.98 -9.40
C ASN A 988 17.73 14.50 -9.48
N GLN A 989 18.43 15.02 -10.50
CA GLN A 989 18.65 16.44 -10.69
C GLN A 989 17.30 17.20 -10.73
N ARG A 990 16.35 16.74 -11.54
CA ARG A 990 15.03 17.39 -11.70
C ARG A 990 14.18 17.33 -10.43
N ALA A 991 14.09 16.15 -9.81
CA ALA A 991 13.30 15.97 -8.60
C ALA A 991 13.86 16.81 -7.43
N ARG A 992 15.20 16.85 -7.28
CA ARG A 992 15.87 17.68 -6.27
C ARG A 992 15.77 19.18 -6.53
N SER A 993 15.55 19.58 -7.79
CA SER A 993 15.32 20.98 -8.20
C SER A 993 13.87 21.47 -8.00
N LEU A 994 12.97 20.64 -7.48
CA LEU A 994 11.61 21.07 -7.14
C LEU A 994 11.59 21.83 -5.80
N LYS A 995 10.95 22.99 -5.76
CA LYS A 995 10.77 23.78 -4.51
C LYS A 995 10.14 22.98 -3.38
N ALA A 996 9.18 22.10 -3.70
CA ALA A 996 8.57 21.20 -2.72
C ALA A 996 9.59 20.21 -2.13
N PHE A 997 10.45 19.62 -2.97
CA PHE A 997 11.55 18.77 -2.49
C PHE A 997 12.55 19.58 -1.67
N GLN A 998 12.98 20.76 -2.12
CA GLN A 998 13.91 21.60 -1.37
C GLN A 998 13.35 21.96 0.02
N ALA A 999 12.05 22.27 0.12
CA ALA A 999 11.38 22.53 1.40
C ALA A 999 11.29 21.29 2.30
N ASP A 1000 11.05 20.09 1.75
CA ASP A 1000 11.08 18.81 2.49
C ASP A 1000 12.49 18.48 3.03
N GLN A 1001 13.53 19.20 2.60
CA GLN A 1001 14.94 18.92 2.91
C GLN A 1001 15.65 20.10 3.59
N ASP A 1002 14.94 21.21 3.85
CA ASP A 1002 15.50 22.39 4.50
C ASP A 1002 15.44 22.29 6.03
N LEU A 1003 16.32 21.46 6.58
CA LEU A 1003 16.51 21.33 8.02
C LEU A 1003 17.29 22.49 8.63
N SER A 1004 16.93 22.82 9.86
CA SER A 1004 17.71 23.74 10.69
C SER A 1004 18.83 23.00 11.43
N ARG A 1005 19.96 23.69 11.65
CA ARG A 1005 21.07 23.20 12.50
C ARG A 1005 20.65 22.94 13.95
N GLU A 1006 19.55 23.55 14.39
CA GLU A 1006 18.98 23.29 15.71
C GLU A 1006 18.29 21.92 15.74
N THR A 1007 17.47 21.61 14.74
CA THR A 1007 16.85 20.29 14.56
C THR A 1007 17.89 19.18 14.43
N GLU A 1008 18.98 19.40 13.68
CA GLU A 1008 20.12 18.47 13.63
C GLU A 1008 20.72 18.23 15.03
N ARG A 1009 20.98 19.29 15.80
CA ARG A 1009 21.52 19.18 17.17
C ARG A 1009 20.57 18.49 18.15
N GLU A 1010 19.27 18.70 18.02
CA GLU A 1010 18.25 18.01 18.81
C GLU A 1010 18.16 16.53 18.45
N TYR A 1011 18.31 16.19 17.17
CA TYR A 1011 18.28 14.81 16.69
C TYR A 1011 19.42 13.98 17.30
N PHE A 1012 20.62 14.54 17.35
CA PHE A 1012 21.80 13.91 17.95
C PHE A 1012 21.89 14.10 19.48
N ARG A 1013 20.91 14.76 20.14
CA ARG A 1013 20.90 14.91 21.60
C ARG A 1013 20.63 13.55 22.25
N PRO A 1014 21.48 13.07 23.19
CA PRO A 1014 21.17 11.89 24.00
C PRO A 1014 19.84 12.07 24.75
N ALA A 1015 19.05 10.98 24.85
CA ALA A 1015 17.71 11.00 25.43
C ALA A 1015 17.56 10.02 26.60
#